data_AF-F0X9X8-F1
#
_entry.id   AF-F0X9X8-F1
#
_cell.length_a   1.000
_cell.length_b   1.000
_cell.length_c   1.000
_cell.angle_alpha   90.00
_cell.angle_beta   90.00
_cell.angle_gamma   90.00
#
_symmetry.space_group_name_H-M   'P 1'
#
loop_
_entity.id
_entity.type
_entity.pdbx_description
1 polymer ?
#
loop_
_entity_poly.entity_id
_entity_poly.type
_entity_poly.pdbx_seq_one_letter_code
_entity_poly.pdbx_strand_id
1 'polypeptide(L)'
;MFLYVGKLNWNQDTHQKAEDECITLVFPVGFALNDPVSAYWQWTVDAFGVEKRNTFQLGKITSGTKTINQYVHVPFEYFSFDAIVSADMKNLSLTMSNPAGAQQMVSLSLQYRDAVPSPETLIFIGKLNWYHYSVNEMVTLVIPGNVANGESVVLCRQWTVDAKGKVKPNTITISQMSNVRPGSTDGSISATVSSGYYTYDFTLVDGRTKLRLAMANPSGDRRGPFELEKGRHVRKDVERLTDAERDQLITAFRGIQAKDPDDPLSFFHIASLHGQPFRGAGYSNSAYWGGYCHHGNVLFPTWHRAYLHYFEKALRSIEGCETVAMPYWNELGKPCLPDIIKQITYTYKSGKNRGKTIDNPLYSYKFQQGFLDRLARLAGTKVIDYRKYKGYETVRYPYSGLIGPHDKEATDKHNAVISAMGQDEVNKELDDQVKNFLDHFVDKNNNAHPGAAEAYNLCLFAPNYTVFSNTTSASKYNDDHTANLGMPVTDEQSPTKNLAVSLELPHNYMHLAIGGYDLPDNPDPAQKGANGDMGENDTAAFDPVFYFHHCFIDRVFWSWQTHHDQTSALAVKPLYPGTSPIDNQGPTPGTSDGTWLDMNTPLTPFKADNDTDLLTSNDLADITKVGYDYDSVIDLPKRDPRPARVVRVSGINRGLIGGSFVVSIMGKSNVGAGEPQLMGYEPVFSRWHVAGCANCRNSLSVPMHIPWVQYAPSLSEPRNALPGGSQPLIMKPINFPDAKRFQYTVSVVSSSASEEEREHVVSDAICEVGSINVLTAFA
;
A
#
# COMPACT_ATOMS: atom_id res chain seq x y z
N MET A 1 -12.58 -33.00 2.67
CA MET A 1 -12.04 -32.42 3.90
C MET A 1 -11.97 -33.41 5.06
N PHE A 2 -11.01 -33.20 5.97
CA PHE A 2 -10.97 -33.77 7.32
C PHE A 2 -10.91 -32.64 8.35
N LEU A 3 -11.71 -32.74 9.41
CA LEU A 3 -11.77 -31.77 10.50
C LEU A 3 -11.51 -32.47 11.83
N TYR A 4 -10.47 -32.04 12.53
CA TYR A 4 -10.05 -32.56 13.82
C TYR A 4 -10.20 -31.48 14.89
N VAL A 5 -10.70 -31.86 16.06
CA VAL A 5 -10.85 -30.96 17.20
C VAL A 5 -10.27 -31.62 18.44
N GLY A 6 -9.68 -30.81 19.31
CA GLY A 6 -9.17 -31.24 20.60
C GLY A 6 -8.85 -30.07 21.52
N LYS A 7 -7.88 -30.30 22.42
CA LYS A 7 -7.53 -29.39 23.51
C LYS A 7 -6.04 -29.06 23.51
N LEU A 8 -5.74 -27.77 23.51
CA LEU A 8 -4.39 -27.22 23.57
C LEU A 8 -4.04 -26.83 25.01
N ASN A 9 -2.90 -27.33 25.46
CA ASN A 9 -2.28 -26.97 26.73
C ASN A 9 -0.84 -26.52 26.49
N TRP A 10 -0.63 -25.25 26.17
CA TRP A 10 0.70 -24.70 25.93
C TRP A 10 1.18 -23.95 27.18
N ASN A 11 2.11 -24.56 27.91
CA ASN A 11 2.65 -24.02 29.17
C ASN A 11 4.18 -23.84 29.11
N GLN A 12 4.75 -23.83 27.91
CA GLN A 12 6.20 -23.85 27.71
C GLN A 12 6.82 -22.44 27.62
N ASP A 13 5.99 -21.39 27.59
CA ASP A 13 6.40 -19.99 27.51
C ASP A 13 5.84 -19.23 28.71
N THR A 14 6.67 -18.38 29.34
CA THR A 14 6.28 -17.60 30.52
C THR A 14 5.31 -16.46 30.18
N HIS A 15 5.24 -16.06 28.92
CA HIS A 15 4.43 -14.92 28.47
C HIS A 15 3.25 -15.33 27.60
N GLN A 16 3.22 -16.55 27.05
CA GLN A 16 2.15 -17.06 26.19
C GLN A 16 1.65 -18.41 26.69
N LYS A 17 0.36 -18.52 26.95
CA LYS A 17 -0.22 -19.75 27.51
C LYS A 17 -1.59 -20.10 26.96
N ALA A 18 -1.80 -21.39 26.76
CA ALA A 18 -3.11 -21.99 26.50
C ALA A 18 -3.36 -23.06 27.56
N GLU A 19 -4.48 -22.98 28.25
CA GLU A 19 -4.85 -23.90 29.34
C GLU A 19 -6.24 -24.47 29.01
N ASP A 20 -6.25 -25.71 28.54
CA ASP A 20 -7.45 -26.43 28.09
C ASP A 20 -8.28 -25.67 27.05
N GLU A 21 -7.61 -25.02 26.10
CA GLU A 21 -8.24 -24.22 25.05
C GLU A 21 -8.56 -25.06 23.81
N CYS A 22 -9.65 -24.71 23.12
CA CYS A 22 -10.07 -25.44 21.93
C CYS A 22 -9.10 -25.18 20.78
N ILE A 23 -8.73 -26.24 20.08
CA ILE A 23 -7.96 -26.21 18.84
C ILE A 23 -8.70 -27.01 17.77
N THR A 24 -8.79 -26.44 16.58
CA THR A 24 -9.44 -27.00 15.40
C THR A 24 -8.43 -27.03 14.26
N LEU A 25 -8.20 -28.21 13.67
CA LEU A 25 -7.42 -28.38 12.45
C LEU A 25 -8.34 -28.81 11.32
N VAL A 26 -8.19 -28.15 10.18
CA VAL A 26 -8.93 -28.43 8.95
C VAL A 26 -7.94 -28.77 7.86
N PHE A 27 -8.15 -29.93 7.23
CA PHE A 27 -7.46 -30.40 6.04
C PHE A 27 -8.47 -30.41 4.90
N PRO A 28 -8.62 -29.31 4.12
CA PRO A 28 -9.69 -29.15 3.13
C PRO A 28 -9.71 -30.27 2.09
N VAL A 29 -8.52 -30.68 1.64
CA VAL A 29 -8.36 -31.67 0.56
C VAL A 29 -7.97 -33.04 1.12
N GLY A 30 -6.86 -33.11 1.86
CA GLY A 30 -6.29 -34.34 2.33
C GLY A 30 -4.95 -34.13 3.03
N PHE A 31 -4.03 -35.08 2.83
CA PHE A 31 -2.75 -35.13 3.53
C PHE A 31 -1.57 -35.31 2.55
N ALA A 32 -1.77 -34.98 1.27
CA ALA A 32 -0.71 -35.02 0.29
C ALA A 32 0.26 -33.84 0.46
N LEU A 33 1.46 -33.98 -0.10
CA LEU A 33 2.41 -32.88 -0.17
C LEU A 33 1.76 -31.68 -0.86
N ASN A 34 1.94 -30.48 -0.29
CA ASN A 34 1.32 -29.21 -0.68
C ASN A 34 -0.19 -29.10 -0.43
N ASP A 35 -0.86 -30.11 0.15
CA ASP A 35 -2.27 -29.92 0.54
C ASP A 35 -2.36 -28.83 1.62
N PRO A 36 -3.37 -27.94 1.53
CA PRO A 36 -3.55 -26.86 2.48
C PRO A 36 -3.97 -27.38 3.85
N VAL A 37 -3.57 -26.66 4.89
CA VAL A 37 -3.94 -26.92 6.28
C VAL A 37 -4.29 -25.60 6.96
N SER A 38 -5.40 -25.59 7.69
CA SER A 38 -5.82 -24.44 8.48
C SER A 38 -5.92 -24.84 9.94
N ALA A 39 -5.26 -24.10 10.83
CA ALA A 39 -5.29 -24.32 12.27
C ALA A 39 -5.89 -23.11 12.97
N TYR A 40 -6.77 -23.38 13.94
CA TYR A 40 -7.49 -22.36 14.70
C TYR A 40 -7.44 -22.72 16.17
N TRP A 41 -7.04 -21.79 17.03
CA TRP A 41 -7.09 -21.99 18.46
C TRP A 41 -7.26 -20.68 19.21
N GLN A 42 -7.44 -20.79 20.52
CA GLN A 42 -7.52 -19.65 21.43
C GLN A 42 -6.37 -19.72 22.43
N TRP A 43 -5.78 -18.57 22.74
CA TRP A 43 -4.86 -18.44 23.89
C TRP A 43 -5.66 -18.18 25.16
N THR A 44 -5.23 -18.75 26.29
CA THR A 44 -5.71 -18.28 27.59
C THR A 44 -5.20 -16.86 27.81
N VAL A 45 -3.91 -16.65 27.54
CA VAL A 45 -3.21 -15.37 27.46
C VAL A 45 -2.20 -15.47 26.31
N ASP A 46 -2.20 -14.52 25.39
CA ASP A 46 -1.19 -14.46 24.34
C ASP A 46 0.13 -13.85 24.85
N ALA A 47 1.18 -13.86 24.02
CA ALA A 47 2.51 -13.34 24.36
C ALA A 47 2.53 -11.85 24.79
N PHE A 48 1.45 -11.12 24.55
CA PHE A 48 1.29 -9.70 24.87
C PHE A 48 0.39 -9.47 26.10
N GLY A 49 -0.04 -10.53 26.78
CA GLY A 49 -0.94 -10.44 27.92
C GLY A 49 -2.42 -10.32 27.55
N VAL A 50 -2.79 -10.44 26.27
CA VAL A 50 -4.20 -10.37 25.84
C VAL A 50 -4.87 -11.69 26.14
N GLU A 51 -5.88 -11.64 27.01
CA GLU A 51 -6.66 -12.82 27.37
C GLU A 51 -7.56 -13.28 26.23
N LYS A 52 -7.75 -14.60 26.12
CA LYS A 52 -8.74 -15.20 25.23
C LYS A 52 -8.59 -14.74 23.78
N ARG A 53 -7.37 -14.51 23.28
CA ARG A 53 -7.20 -14.11 21.87
C ARG A 53 -7.35 -15.31 20.94
N ASN A 54 -8.16 -15.16 19.88
CA ASN A 54 -8.22 -16.15 18.80
C ASN A 54 -6.95 -16.07 17.95
N THR A 55 -6.48 -17.21 17.47
CA THR A 55 -5.38 -17.33 16.53
C THR A 55 -5.81 -18.25 15.40
N PHE A 56 -5.47 -17.86 14.18
CA PHE A 56 -5.59 -18.72 13.01
C PHE A 56 -4.23 -18.76 12.31
N GLN A 57 -3.95 -19.89 11.68
CA GLN A 57 -2.77 -20.09 10.86
C GLN A 57 -3.17 -20.86 9.62
N LEU A 58 -2.66 -20.41 8.48
CA LEU A 58 -2.81 -21.08 7.19
C LEU A 58 -1.44 -21.59 6.77
N GLY A 59 -1.37 -22.84 6.34
CA GLY A 59 -0.14 -23.49 5.93
C GLY A 59 -0.40 -24.57 4.91
N LYS A 60 0.66 -25.31 4.55
CA LYS A 60 0.61 -26.45 3.64
C LYS A 60 1.48 -27.57 4.19
N ILE A 61 1.20 -28.81 3.79
CA ILE A 61 2.05 -29.95 4.13
C ILE A 61 3.35 -29.86 3.34
N THR A 62 4.50 -29.73 4.01
CA THR A 62 5.81 -29.60 3.34
C THR A 62 6.63 -30.88 3.36
N SER A 63 6.30 -31.83 4.23
CA SER A 63 6.83 -33.19 4.15
C SER A 63 5.86 -34.18 4.77
N GLY A 64 5.96 -35.44 4.35
CA GLY A 64 5.15 -36.49 4.90
C GLY A 64 5.46 -37.86 4.31
N THR A 65 5.13 -38.90 5.06
CA THR A 65 5.32 -40.29 4.64
C THR A 65 4.01 -41.04 4.79
N LYS A 66 3.57 -41.65 3.71
CA LYS A 66 2.40 -42.53 3.74
C LYS A 66 2.86 -43.94 4.11
N THR A 67 2.64 -44.30 5.37
CA THR A 67 2.83 -45.68 5.86
C THR A 67 1.46 -46.26 6.23
N ILE A 68 1.39 -47.19 7.19
CA ILE A 68 0.11 -47.57 7.83
C ILE A 68 -0.55 -46.34 8.47
N ASN A 69 0.25 -45.45 9.07
CA ASN A 69 -0.17 -44.13 9.53
C ASN A 69 0.31 -43.05 8.53
N GLN A 70 -0.37 -41.89 8.51
CA GLN A 70 0.07 -40.74 7.72
C GLN A 70 0.82 -39.76 8.61
N TYR A 71 2.06 -39.48 8.23
CA TYR A 71 2.89 -38.48 8.89
C TYR A 71 2.89 -37.23 8.04
N VAL A 72 2.58 -36.07 8.63
CA VAL A 72 2.58 -34.79 7.94
C VAL A 72 3.28 -33.73 8.79
N HIS A 73 4.13 -32.94 8.16
CA HIS A 73 4.75 -31.76 8.74
C HIS A 73 4.13 -30.51 8.14
N VAL A 74 3.68 -29.60 9.00
CA VAL A 74 3.05 -28.34 8.61
C VAL A 74 3.77 -27.20 9.34
N PRO A 75 4.61 -26.42 8.64
CA PRO A 75 5.16 -25.20 9.20
C PRO A 75 4.10 -24.09 9.20
N PHE A 76 4.06 -23.32 10.28
CA PHE A 76 3.33 -22.06 10.41
C PHE A 76 4.32 -20.93 10.76
N GLU A 77 3.83 -19.70 10.96
CA GLU A 77 4.64 -18.49 11.23
C GLU A 77 5.72 -18.71 12.31
N TYR A 78 5.26 -19.05 13.51
CA TYR A 78 6.12 -19.26 14.67
C TYR A 78 6.16 -20.72 15.09
N PHE A 79 5.05 -21.44 14.92
CA PHE A 79 4.93 -22.84 15.32
C PHE A 79 5.10 -23.79 14.15
N SER A 80 5.45 -25.03 14.44
CA SER A 80 5.42 -26.13 13.46
C SER A 80 4.67 -27.30 14.05
N PHE A 81 3.91 -27.98 13.20
CA PHE A 81 3.00 -29.04 13.56
C PHE A 81 3.46 -30.33 12.91
N ASP A 82 3.97 -31.26 13.72
CA ASP A 82 4.24 -32.64 13.30
C ASP A 82 3.05 -33.49 13.69
N ALA A 83 2.27 -33.92 12.70
CA ALA A 83 1.04 -34.68 12.93
C ALA A 83 1.16 -36.13 12.44
N ILE A 84 0.66 -37.05 13.27
CA ILE A 84 0.50 -38.46 12.99
C ILE A 84 -1.00 -38.75 12.94
N VAL A 85 -1.50 -39.03 11.74
CA VAL A 85 -2.89 -39.43 11.51
C VAL A 85 -2.95 -40.95 11.55
N SER A 86 -3.84 -41.49 12.38
CA SER A 86 -4.03 -42.94 12.53
C SER A 86 -4.50 -43.58 11.22
N ALA A 87 -4.21 -44.86 11.04
CA ALA A 87 -4.62 -45.63 9.85
C ALA A 87 -6.13 -45.57 9.55
N ASP A 88 -6.96 -45.50 10.59
CA ASP A 88 -8.42 -45.38 10.48
C ASP A 88 -8.90 -43.92 10.28
N MET A 89 -7.96 -42.98 10.25
CA MET A 89 -8.14 -41.53 10.14
C MET A 89 -8.89 -40.89 11.32
N LYS A 90 -9.21 -41.65 12.38
CA LYS A 90 -10.06 -41.14 13.48
C LYS A 90 -9.30 -40.31 14.49
N ASN A 91 -8.00 -40.50 14.62
CA ASN A 91 -7.18 -39.82 15.60
C ASN A 91 -6.01 -39.12 14.91
N LEU A 92 -5.68 -37.95 15.41
CA LEU A 92 -4.53 -37.17 14.98
C LEU A 92 -3.75 -36.78 16.23
N SER A 93 -2.53 -37.31 16.35
CA SER A 93 -1.58 -36.89 17.37
C SER A 93 -0.70 -35.80 16.77
N LEU A 94 -0.75 -34.62 17.35
CA LEU A 94 -0.02 -33.44 16.90
C LEU A 94 1.07 -33.11 17.92
N THR A 95 2.30 -32.89 17.47
CA THR A 95 3.33 -32.20 18.24
C THR A 95 3.46 -30.78 17.71
N MET A 96 3.03 -29.82 18.52
CA MET A 96 3.25 -28.40 18.29
C MET A 96 4.62 -28.02 18.83
N SER A 97 5.47 -27.44 17.99
CA SER A 97 6.84 -27.03 18.37
C SER A 97 7.06 -25.55 18.06
N ASN A 98 7.80 -24.84 18.90
CA ASN A 98 8.28 -23.49 18.61
C ASN A 98 9.77 -23.50 18.20
N PRO A 99 10.33 -22.37 17.71
CA PRO A 99 11.71 -22.33 17.24
C PRO A 99 12.73 -22.37 18.38
N ALA A 100 12.30 -22.13 19.63
CA ALA A 100 13.12 -22.29 20.83
C ALA A 100 13.25 -23.76 21.27
N GLY A 101 12.64 -24.71 20.56
CA GLY A 101 12.70 -26.14 20.84
C GLY A 101 11.68 -26.62 21.88
N ALA A 102 10.80 -25.74 22.37
CA ALA A 102 9.70 -26.16 23.21
C ALA A 102 8.67 -26.92 22.38
N GLN A 103 8.15 -28.01 22.95
CA GLN A 103 7.20 -28.90 22.29
C GLN A 103 6.01 -29.21 23.19
N GLN A 104 4.85 -29.38 22.57
CA GLN A 104 3.64 -29.80 23.24
C GLN A 104 2.88 -30.79 22.37
N MET A 105 2.60 -31.96 22.93
CA MET A 105 1.71 -32.92 22.29
C MET A 105 0.24 -32.56 22.53
N VAL A 106 -0.55 -32.73 21.48
CA VAL A 106 -1.97 -32.42 21.39
C VAL A 106 -2.66 -33.60 20.72
N SER A 107 -3.67 -34.16 21.37
CA SER A 107 -4.49 -35.22 20.78
C SER A 107 -5.78 -34.63 20.22
N LEU A 108 -6.05 -34.90 18.95
CA LEU A 108 -7.25 -34.45 18.26
C LEU A 108 -8.02 -35.67 17.75
N SER A 109 -9.35 -35.57 17.75
CA SER A 109 -10.23 -36.60 17.21
C SER A 109 -10.97 -36.07 15.99
N LEU A 110 -11.13 -36.93 14.98
CA LEU A 110 -11.89 -36.64 13.78
C LEU A 110 -13.34 -36.34 14.16
N GLN A 111 -13.82 -35.18 13.76
CA GLN A 111 -15.20 -34.76 13.99
C GLN A 111 -16.01 -34.85 12.70
N TYR A 112 -15.41 -34.45 11.58
CA TYR A 112 -16.09 -34.42 10.29
C TYR A 112 -15.16 -34.82 9.16
N ARG A 113 -15.72 -35.55 8.19
CA ARG A 113 -15.06 -35.95 6.95
C ARG A 113 -16.08 -35.94 5.82
N ASP A 114 -15.73 -35.34 4.69
CA ASP A 114 -16.59 -35.43 3.52
C ASP A 114 -16.56 -36.83 2.90
N ALA A 115 -17.72 -37.25 2.37
CA ALA A 115 -17.80 -38.41 1.51
C ALA A 115 -17.13 -38.15 0.14
N VAL A 116 -17.18 -36.91 -0.35
CA VAL A 116 -16.61 -36.46 -1.63
C VAL A 116 -15.85 -35.15 -1.41
N PRO A 117 -14.61 -34.98 -1.89
CA PRO A 117 -13.88 -33.72 -1.78
C PRO A 117 -14.64 -32.56 -2.42
N SER A 118 -14.84 -31.48 -1.66
CA SER A 118 -15.40 -30.22 -2.18
C SER A 118 -14.29 -29.30 -2.68
N PRO A 119 -14.50 -28.57 -3.79
CA PRO A 119 -13.52 -27.61 -4.32
C PRO A 119 -13.43 -26.32 -3.49
N GLU A 120 -14.40 -26.04 -2.61
CA GLU A 120 -14.46 -24.81 -1.80
C GLU A 120 -14.82 -25.15 -0.35
N THR A 121 -14.14 -24.54 0.62
CA THR A 121 -14.45 -24.66 2.05
C THR A 121 -14.41 -23.28 2.69
N LEU A 122 -15.49 -22.86 3.35
CA LEU A 122 -15.54 -21.60 4.08
C LEU A 122 -15.33 -21.86 5.57
N ILE A 123 -14.39 -21.14 6.18
CA ILE A 123 -14.09 -21.26 7.60
C ILE A 123 -14.14 -19.89 8.23
N PHE A 124 -14.94 -19.76 9.29
CA PHE A 124 -15.11 -18.54 10.06
C PHE A 124 -14.72 -18.79 11.52
N ILE A 125 -14.04 -17.83 12.13
CA ILE A 125 -13.66 -17.86 13.54
C ILE A 125 -14.19 -16.60 14.24
N GLY A 126 -14.65 -16.75 15.47
CA GLY A 126 -15.08 -15.62 16.29
C GLY A 126 -15.30 -16.00 17.74
N LYS A 127 -16.16 -15.24 18.43
CA LYS A 127 -16.40 -15.37 19.88
C LYS A 127 -17.85 -15.68 20.19
N LEU A 128 -18.07 -16.63 21.09
CA LEU A 128 -19.38 -16.99 21.59
C LEU A 128 -19.55 -16.47 23.03
N ASN A 129 -20.61 -15.68 23.23
CA ASN A 129 -20.99 -15.13 24.53
C ASN A 129 -22.43 -15.54 24.89
N TRP A 130 -22.57 -16.69 25.56
CA TRP A 130 -23.84 -17.28 25.98
C TRP A 130 -23.94 -17.30 27.51
N TYR A 131 -24.44 -16.20 28.07
CA TYR A 131 -24.59 -15.98 29.52
C TYR A 131 -23.30 -16.34 30.28
N HIS A 132 -23.40 -17.07 31.38
CA HIS A 132 -22.24 -17.57 32.12
C HIS A 132 -21.70 -18.90 31.57
N TYR A 133 -22.42 -19.56 30.67
CA TYR A 133 -22.02 -20.85 30.11
C TYR A 133 -20.88 -20.70 29.09
N SER A 134 -20.85 -19.60 28.35
CA SER A 134 -19.78 -19.27 27.40
C SER A 134 -19.44 -17.79 27.52
N VAL A 135 -18.25 -17.47 27.99
CA VAL A 135 -17.73 -16.10 28.14
C VAL A 135 -16.44 -15.99 27.36
N ASN A 136 -16.49 -15.23 26.26
CA ASN A 136 -15.37 -14.97 25.35
C ASN A 136 -14.68 -16.23 24.79
N GLU A 137 -15.45 -17.31 24.58
CA GLU A 137 -14.91 -18.57 24.08
C GLU A 137 -14.92 -18.61 22.55
N MET A 138 -13.93 -19.31 21.98
CA MET A 138 -13.79 -19.46 20.54
C MET A 138 -14.92 -20.30 19.96
N VAL A 139 -15.43 -19.84 18.82
CA VAL A 139 -16.28 -20.61 17.94
C VAL A 139 -15.67 -20.63 16.54
N THR A 140 -15.64 -21.81 15.93
CA THR A 140 -15.22 -22.03 14.54
C THR A 140 -16.39 -22.63 13.77
N LEU A 141 -16.82 -21.97 12.71
CA LEU A 141 -17.87 -22.45 11.81
C LEU A 141 -17.23 -22.83 10.48
N VAL A 142 -17.41 -24.08 10.08
CA VAL A 142 -16.88 -24.65 8.83
C VAL A 142 -18.04 -25.07 7.93
N ILE A 143 -18.05 -24.56 6.72
CA ILE A 143 -18.97 -24.95 5.64
C ILE A 143 -18.10 -25.68 4.60
N PRO A 144 -18.17 -27.03 4.55
CA PRO A 144 -17.32 -27.84 3.68
C PRO A 144 -17.57 -27.64 2.17
N GLY A 145 -18.66 -26.96 1.79
CA GLY A 145 -19.06 -26.78 0.39
C GLY A 145 -19.90 -25.51 0.18
N ASN A 146 -21.01 -25.63 -0.56
CA ASN A 146 -21.87 -24.49 -0.86
C ASN A 146 -22.84 -24.15 0.27
N VAL A 147 -23.36 -22.92 0.25
CA VAL A 147 -24.40 -22.47 1.18
C VAL A 147 -25.76 -22.73 0.55
N ALA A 148 -26.30 -23.92 0.80
CA ALA A 148 -27.59 -24.36 0.24
C ALA A 148 -28.35 -25.26 1.23
N ASN A 149 -29.67 -25.39 1.03
CA ASN A 149 -30.48 -26.29 1.86
C ASN A 149 -29.98 -27.74 1.72
N GLY A 150 -29.79 -28.43 2.85
CA GLY A 150 -29.29 -29.80 2.89
C GLY A 150 -27.76 -29.92 2.95
N GLU A 151 -27.02 -28.84 2.69
CA GLU A 151 -25.55 -28.85 2.77
C GLU A 151 -25.08 -28.89 4.23
N SER A 152 -23.95 -29.58 4.45
CA SER A 152 -23.38 -29.77 5.79
C SER A 152 -22.78 -28.47 6.34
N VAL A 153 -22.88 -28.31 7.66
CA VAL A 153 -22.16 -27.28 8.40
C VAL A 153 -21.67 -27.86 9.72
N VAL A 154 -20.45 -27.50 10.09
CA VAL A 154 -19.80 -27.94 11.31
C VAL A 154 -19.52 -26.72 12.18
N LEU A 155 -20.06 -26.72 13.39
CA LEU A 155 -19.81 -25.68 14.39
C LEU A 155 -19.04 -26.28 15.56
N CYS A 156 -17.78 -25.88 15.69
CA CYS A 156 -16.91 -26.24 16.80
C CYS A 156 -16.90 -25.11 17.81
N ARG A 157 -17.20 -25.39 19.08
CA ARG A 157 -17.15 -24.39 20.15
C ARG A 157 -16.65 -24.98 21.45
N GLN A 158 -16.27 -24.08 22.36
CA GLN A 158 -15.98 -24.39 23.75
C GLN A 158 -16.97 -23.67 24.66
N TRP A 159 -17.42 -24.36 25.72
CA TRP A 159 -18.12 -23.72 26.83
C TRP A 159 -17.11 -23.22 27.86
N THR A 160 -17.38 -22.13 28.56
CA THR A 160 -16.66 -21.81 29.81
C THR A 160 -17.04 -22.83 30.89
N VAL A 161 -18.35 -23.11 31.00
CA VAL A 161 -18.91 -24.18 31.82
C VAL A 161 -20.20 -24.68 31.17
N ASP A 162 -20.42 -25.99 31.09
CA ASP A 162 -21.68 -26.53 30.56
C ASP A 162 -22.79 -26.63 31.61
N ALA A 163 -23.99 -27.01 31.19
CA ALA A 163 -25.14 -27.18 32.07
C ALA A 163 -24.97 -28.27 33.16
N LYS A 164 -23.94 -29.14 33.05
CA LYS A 164 -23.59 -30.16 34.04
C LYS A 164 -22.47 -29.70 34.98
N GLY A 165 -22.02 -28.45 34.85
CA GLY A 165 -20.92 -27.89 35.65
C GLY A 165 -19.53 -28.30 35.17
N LYS A 166 -19.39 -28.93 34.00
CA LYS A 166 -18.07 -29.27 33.45
C LYS A 166 -17.46 -28.01 32.85
N VAL A 167 -16.24 -27.70 33.27
CA VAL A 167 -15.47 -26.53 32.80
C VAL A 167 -14.80 -26.86 31.47
N LYS A 168 -14.80 -25.88 30.55
CA LYS A 168 -14.14 -25.98 29.23
C LYS A 168 -14.50 -27.20 28.36
N PRO A 169 -15.71 -27.79 28.34
CA PRO A 169 -15.99 -28.85 27.37
C PRO A 169 -16.12 -28.30 25.94
N ASN A 170 -15.47 -28.96 24.99
CA ASN A 170 -15.74 -28.74 23.56
C ASN A 170 -17.11 -29.33 23.20
N THR A 171 -17.84 -28.67 22.31
CA THR A 171 -19.06 -29.17 21.70
C THR A 171 -18.96 -28.98 20.20
N ILE A 172 -19.20 -30.06 19.45
CA ILE A 172 -19.20 -30.04 18.00
C ILE A 172 -20.61 -30.34 17.54
N THR A 173 -21.14 -29.43 16.73
CA THR A 173 -22.44 -29.56 16.10
C THR A 173 -22.23 -29.83 14.62
N ILE A 174 -22.76 -30.95 14.14
CA ILE A 174 -22.79 -31.29 12.72
C ILE A 174 -24.26 -31.38 12.35
N SER A 175 -24.68 -30.59 11.38
CA SER A 175 -26.07 -30.59 10.91
C SER A 175 -26.12 -30.09 9.48
N GLN A 176 -27.33 -30.09 8.91
CA GLN A 176 -27.60 -29.58 7.58
C GLN A 176 -28.23 -28.20 7.67
N MET A 177 -27.86 -27.34 6.72
CA MET A 177 -28.48 -26.03 6.56
C MET A 177 -29.93 -26.16 6.10
N SER A 178 -30.79 -25.30 6.63
CA SER A 178 -32.19 -25.15 6.27
C SER A 178 -32.54 -23.67 6.17
N ASN A 179 -33.69 -23.34 5.59
CA ASN A 179 -34.13 -21.95 5.40
C ASN A 179 -33.08 -21.06 4.73
N VAL A 180 -32.27 -21.60 3.80
CA VAL A 180 -31.28 -20.81 3.08
C VAL A 180 -31.99 -19.80 2.18
N ARG A 181 -31.72 -18.51 2.39
CA ARG A 181 -32.38 -17.39 1.71
C ARG A 181 -31.36 -16.31 1.35
N PRO A 182 -31.33 -15.84 0.09
CA PRO A 182 -30.56 -14.65 -0.25
C PRO A 182 -31.21 -13.39 0.37
N GLY A 183 -30.40 -12.41 0.72
CA GLY A 183 -30.82 -11.09 1.15
C GLY A 183 -31.48 -10.32 0.00
N SER A 184 -32.38 -9.40 0.34
CA SER A 184 -33.24 -8.73 -0.64
C SER A 184 -32.50 -7.76 -1.57
N THR A 185 -31.36 -7.21 -1.14
CA THR A 185 -30.68 -6.11 -1.86
C THR A 185 -29.17 -6.03 -1.66
N ASP A 186 -28.56 -6.82 -0.76
CA ASP A 186 -27.16 -6.66 -0.32
C ASP A 186 -26.26 -7.86 -0.62
N GLY A 187 -26.77 -8.88 -1.33
CA GLY A 187 -26.02 -10.10 -1.65
C GLY A 187 -25.72 -10.99 -0.44
N SER A 188 -26.32 -10.71 0.72
CA SER A 188 -26.19 -11.57 1.91
C SER A 188 -26.87 -12.93 1.71
N ILE A 189 -26.47 -13.94 2.48
CA ILE A 189 -27.12 -15.25 2.48
C ILE A 189 -27.36 -15.67 3.92
N SER A 190 -28.63 -15.82 4.30
CA SER A 190 -29.02 -16.34 5.61
C SER A 190 -29.31 -17.83 5.55
N ALA A 191 -29.00 -18.54 6.61
CA ALA A 191 -29.33 -19.95 6.78
C ALA A 191 -29.58 -20.27 8.26
N THR A 192 -30.39 -21.29 8.50
CA THR A 192 -30.70 -21.81 9.83
C THR A 192 -30.13 -23.22 9.97
N VAL A 193 -29.50 -23.47 11.11
CA VAL A 193 -28.97 -24.77 11.51
C VAL A 193 -29.61 -25.15 12.83
N SER A 194 -30.45 -26.18 12.81
CA SER A 194 -31.01 -26.74 14.04
C SER A 194 -30.26 -28.02 14.37
N SER A 195 -29.77 -28.15 15.60
CA SER A 195 -29.12 -29.37 16.05
C SER A 195 -29.14 -29.48 17.57
N GLY A 196 -29.64 -30.62 18.05
CA GLY A 196 -29.81 -30.86 19.49
C GLY A 196 -30.72 -29.82 20.13
N TYR A 197 -30.24 -29.18 21.20
CA TYR A 197 -30.99 -28.21 21.99
C TYR A 197 -31.04 -26.80 21.36
N TYR A 198 -30.11 -26.46 20.46
CA TYR A 198 -29.97 -25.08 19.99
C TYR A 198 -30.28 -24.94 18.50
N THR A 199 -30.75 -23.74 18.15
CA THR A 199 -30.85 -23.29 16.76
C THR A 199 -29.85 -22.17 16.53
N TYR A 200 -29.18 -22.20 15.39
CA TYR A 200 -28.24 -21.19 14.95
C TYR A 200 -28.74 -20.56 13.66
N ASP A 201 -28.98 -19.27 13.68
CA ASP A 201 -29.22 -18.51 12.46
C ASP A 201 -27.92 -17.82 12.12
N PHE A 202 -27.40 -18.05 10.92
CA PHE A 202 -26.26 -17.30 10.44
C PHE A 202 -26.59 -16.52 9.17
N THR A 203 -25.95 -15.36 9.03
CA THR A 203 -26.02 -14.54 7.83
C THR A 203 -24.60 -14.29 7.34
N LEU A 204 -24.29 -14.79 6.15
CA LEU A 204 -23.10 -14.42 5.40
C LEU A 204 -23.31 -13.02 4.83
N VAL A 205 -22.40 -12.12 5.15
CA VAL A 205 -22.39 -10.73 4.68
C VAL A 205 -21.03 -10.43 4.04
N ASP A 206 -20.89 -9.22 3.48
CA ASP A 206 -19.64 -8.73 2.89
C ASP A 206 -19.02 -9.72 1.89
N GLY A 207 -19.82 -10.21 0.91
CA GLY A 207 -19.31 -11.13 -0.12
C GLY A 207 -18.87 -12.50 0.41
N ARG A 208 -19.52 -13.02 1.46
CA ARG A 208 -19.18 -14.28 2.17
C ARG A 208 -17.85 -14.22 2.93
N THR A 209 -17.45 -13.04 3.38
CA THR A 209 -16.17 -12.87 4.11
C THR A 209 -16.35 -12.59 5.60
N LYS A 210 -17.56 -12.21 6.02
CA LYS A 210 -17.99 -12.17 7.43
C LYS A 210 -19.25 -13.02 7.61
N LEU A 211 -19.43 -13.52 8.84
CA LEU A 211 -20.58 -14.30 9.24
C LEU A 211 -21.13 -13.78 10.57
N ARG A 212 -22.39 -13.37 10.55
CA ARG A 212 -23.16 -13.03 11.74
C ARG A 212 -23.86 -14.27 12.27
N LEU A 213 -23.56 -14.70 13.48
CA LEU A 213 -24.13 -15.90 14.11
C LEU A 213 -25.06 -15.52 15.26
N ALA A 214 -26.34 -15.88 15.20
CA ALA A 214 -27.25 -15.83 16.33
C ALA A 214 -27.53 -17.23 16.85
N MET A 215 -27.56 -17.39 18.17
CA MET A 215 -27.84 -18.66 18.83
C MET A 215 -29.14 -18.53 19.64
N ALA A 216 -30.00 -19.54 19.57
CA ALA A 216 -31.26 -19.58 20.30
C ALA A 216 -31.50 -20.94 20.97
N ASN A 217 -32.19 -20.92 22.11
CA ASN A 217 -32.66 -22.14 22.79
C ASN A 217 -34.18 -22.35 22.57
N PRO A 218 -34.74 -23.52 22.92
CA PRO A 218 -36.16 -23.82 22.71
C PRO A 218 -37.08 -23.02 23.66
N SER A 219 -36.53 -22.46 24.73
CA SER A 219 -37.24 -21.60 25.69
C SER A 219 -37.46 -20.17 25.17
N GLY A 220 -36.91 -19.83 24.00
CA GLY A 220 -37.06 -18.51 23.37
C GLY A 220 -35.91 -17.54 23.65
N ASP A 221 -34.90 -17.90 24.44
CA ASP A 221 -33.72 -17.05 24.63
C ASP A 221 -32.90 -17.02 23.34
N ARG A 222 -32.46 -15.82 22.95
CA ARG A 222 -31.65 -15.58 21.75
C ARG A 222 -30.52 -14.60 22.06
N ARG A 223 -29.32 -14.86 21.56
CA ARG A 223 -28.13 -13.99 21.68
C ARG A 223 -27.40 -13.90 20.34
N GLY A 224 -26.66 -12.81 20.17
CA GLY A 224 -25.99 -12.44 18.93
C GLY A 224 -26.66 -11.23 18.24
N PRO A 225 -26.26 -10.89 17.01
CA PRO A 225 -25.29 -11.61 16.21
C PRO A 225 -23.88 -11.54 16.81
N PHE A 226 -23.22 -12.69 16.89
CA PHE A 226 -21.79 -12.79 17.11
C PHE A 226 -21.10 -12.65 15.76
N GLU A 227 -20.15 -11.76 15.65
CA GLU A 227 -19.39 -11.55 14.43
C GLU A 227 -18.25 -12.61 14.35
N LEU A 228 -18.21 -13.34 13.24
CA LEU A 228 -17.15 -14.27 12.89
C LEU A 228 -16.56 -13.86 11.54
N GLU A 229 -15.25 -14.07 11.37
CA GLU A 229 -14.51 -13.61 10.20
C GLU A 229 -13.74 -14.77 9.57
N LYS A 230 -13.47 -14.69 8.26
CA LYS A 230 -12.47 -15.56 7.61
C LYS A 230 -11.08 -15.23 8.14
N GLY A 231 -10.22 -16.23 8.34
CA GLY A 231 -8.79 -15.97 8.58
C GLY A 231 -8.15 -15.30 7.36
N ARG A 232 -7.57 -14.10 7.50
CA ARG A 232 -6.96 -13.29 6.41
C ARG A 232 -5.53 -12.89 6.74
N HIS A 233 -4.71 -12.64 5.73
CA HIS A 233 -3.42 -11.98 5.95
C HIS A 233 -3.64 -10.52 6.32
N VAL A 234 -3.05 -10.05 7.43
CA VAL A 234 -3.21 -8.66 7.88
C VAL A 234 -1.92 -7.91 7.61
N ARG A 235 -1.98 -6.93 6.72
CA ARG A 235 -0.91 -5.97 6.49
C ARG A 235 -0.87 -4.99 7.66
N LYS A 236 0.27 -4.91 8.32
CA LYS A 236 0.49 -4.11 9.54
C LYS A 236 1.46 -2.97 9.27
N ASP A 237 1.44 -1.98 10.15
CA ASP A 237 2.54 -1.01 10.23
C ASP A 237 3.85 -1.76 10.49
N VAL A 238 4.87 -1.50 9.66
CA VAL A 238 6.20 -2.12 9.75
C VAL A 238 6.83 -1.95 11.13
N GLU A 239 6.58 -0.83 11.80
CA GLU A 239 7.08 -0.54 13.15
C GLU A 239 6.40 -1.42 14.22
N ARG A 240 5.20 -1.95 13.94
CA ARG A 240 4.40 -2.77 14.85
C ARG A 240 4.58 -4.27 14.63
N LEU A 241 5.43 -4.66 13.69
CA LEU A 241 5.79 -6.07 13.49
C LEU A 241 6.52 -6.62 14.72
N THR A 242 6.20 -7.86 15.07
CA THR A 242 6.96 -8.64 16.04
C THR A 242 8.31 -9.04 15.48
N ASP A 243 9.24 -9.45 16.34
CA ASP A 243 10.55 -9.93 15.92
C ASP A 243 10.47 -11.12 14.95
N ALA A 244 9.52 -12.04 15.15
CA ALA A 244 9.30 -13.16 14.24
C ALA A 244 8.79 -12.72 12.86
N GLU A 245 7.85 -11.77 12.82
CA GLU A 245 7.33 -11.22 11.56
C GLU A 245 8.42 -10.44 10.81
N ARG A 246 9.26 -9.67 11.52
CA ARG A 246 10.41 -8.97 10.92
C ARG A 246 11.42 -9.96 10.36
N ASP A 247 11.78 -11.01 11.11
CA ASP A 247 12.70 -12.05 10.64
C ASP A 247 12.16 -12.77 9.39
N GLN A 248 10.85 -13.05 9.35
CA GLN A 248 10.18 -13.67 8.22
C GLN A 248 10.18 -12.74 7.00
N LEU A 249 9.87 -11.45 7.19
CA LEU A 249 9.94 -10.42 6.15
C LEU A 249 11.35 -10.32 5.55
N ILE A 250 12.38 -10.24 6.40
CA ILE A 250 13.79 -10.19 5.98
C ILE A 250 14.16 -11.46 5.20
N THR A 251 13.71 -12.62 5.65
CA THR A 251 13.94 -13.89 4.95
C THR A 251 13.26 -13.94 3.59
N ALA A 252 12.01 -13.47 3.50
CA ALA A 252 11.24 -13.42 2.26
C ALA A 252 11.88 -12.50 1.23
N PHE A 253 12.20 -11.25 1.61
CA PHE A 253 12.88 -10.28 0.74
C PHE A 253 14.22 -10.81 0.25
N ARG A 254 15.06 -11.32 1.17
CA ARG A 254 16.34 -11.95 0.80
C ARG A 254 16.13 -13.11 -0.18
N GLY A 255 15.11 -13.93 0.05
CA GLY A 255 14.78 -15.07 -0.81
C GLY A 255 14.44 -14.66 -2.23
N ILE A 256 13.54 -13.68 -2.41
CA ILE A 256 13.14 -13.22 -3.74
C ILE A 256 14.25 -12.42 -4.44
N GLN A 257 15.10 -11.72 -3.68
CA GLN A 257 16.27 -11.03 -4.22
C GLN A 257 17.39 -12.01 -4.62
N ALA A 258 17.42 -13.22 -4.09
CA ALA A 258 18.40 -14.24 -4.45
C ALA A 258 17.98 -15.11 -5.65
N LYS A 259 16.70 -15.05 -6.05
CA LYS A 259 16.19 -15.78 -7.23
C LYS A 259 16.89 -15.32 -8.51
N ASP A 260 16.89 -16.22 -9.49
CA ASP A 260 17.33 -15.93 -10.85
C ASP A 260 16.51 -14.75 -11.41
N PRO A 261 17.13 -13.73 -12.03
CA PRO A 261 16.40 -12.56 -12.53
C PRO A 261 15.34 -12.88 -13.60
N ASP A 262 15.41 -14.04 -14.25
CA ASP A 262 14.39 -14.52 -15.19
C ASP A 262 13.22 -15.25 -14.51
N ASP A 263 13.34 -15.62 -13.21
CA ASP A 263 12.21 -16.16 -12.43
C ASP A 263 11.14 -15.06 -12.30
N PRO A 264 9.88 -15.31 -12.72
CA PRO A 264 8.79 -14.34 -12.61
C PRO A 264 8.50 -13.86 -11.19
N LEU A 265 8.92 -14.62 -10.17
CA LEU A 265 8.79 -14.29 -8.74
C LEU A 265 10.09 -13.75 -8.14
N SER A 266 11.11 -13.45 -8.95
CA SER A 266 12.31 -12.75 -8.47
C SER A 266 12.03 -11.27 -8.24
N PHE A 267 12.74 -10.68 -7.28
CA PHE A 267 12.68 -9.24 -7.04
C PHE A 267 13.04 -8.45 -8.30
N PHE A 268 14.07 -8.89 -9.04
CA PHE A 268 14.48 -8.25 -10.29
C PHE A 268 13.32 -8.19 -11.29
N HIS A 269 12.71 -9.35 -11.56
CA HIS A 269 11.63 -9.44 -12.53
C HIS A 269 10.44 -8.59 -12.12
N ILE A 270 10.03 -8.67 -10.85
CA ILE A 270 8.86 -7.94 -10.35
C ILE A 270 9.12 -6.44 -10.43
N ALA A 271 10.24 -5.94 -9.88
CA ALA A 271 10.66 -4.55 -9.97
C ALA A 271 10.70 -4.05 -11.41
N SER A 272 11.14 -4.92 -12.32
CA SER A 272 11.19 -4.62 -13.75
C SER A 272 9.81 -4.34 -14.34
N LEU A 273 8.71 -4.90 -13.81
CA LEU A 273 7.37 -4.67 -14.36
C LEU A 273 6.94 -3.20 -14.29
N HIS A 274 7.43 -2.45 -13.30
CA HIS A 274 7.09 -1.05 -13.13
C HIS A 274 7.56 -0.17 -14.30
N GLY A 275 8.86 -0.23 -14.60
CA GLY A 275 9.52 0.67 -15.55
C GLY A 275 10.56 -0.03 -16.41
N GLN A 276 11.84 0.26 -16.17
CA GLN A 276 12.95 -0.35 -16.89
C GLN A 276 13.14 -1.84 -16.47
N PRO A 277 13.63 -2.71 -17.38
CA PRO A 277 13.97 -2.44 -18.76
C PRO A 277 12.71 -2.27 -19.62
N PHE A 278 12.68 -1.23 -20.44
CA PHE A 278 11.49 -0.97 -21.26
C PHE A 278 11.22 -2.06 -22.29
N ARG A 279 9.94 -2.21 -22.65
CA ARG A 279 9.43 -3.18 -23.63
C ARG A 279 8.35 -2.56 -24.52
N GLY A 280 7.90 -3.31 -25.52
CA GLY A 280 6.89 -2.86 -26.48
C GLY A 280 7.34 -1.60 -27.24
N ALA A 281 6.40 -0.74 -27.61
CA ALA A 281 6.71 0.51 -28.30
C ALA A 281 7.61 1.45 -27.46
N GLY A 282 7.41 1.46 -26.14
CA GLY A 282 8.19 2.24 -25.18
C GLY A 282 9.68 1.85 -25.10
N TYR A 283 10.09 0.72 -25.69
CA TYR A 283 11.49 0.33 -25.78
C TYR A 283 12.36 1.34 -26.57
N SER A 284 11.79 2.00 -27.57
CA SER A 284 12.51 2.94 -28.46
C SER A 284 11.78 4.25 -28.73
N ASN A 285 10.52 4.35 -28.28
CA ASN A 285 9.67 5.51 -28.47
C ASN A 285 9.21 6.10 -27.13
N SER A 286 9.76 7.26 -26.77
CA SER A 286 9.42 7.99 -25.55
C SER A 286 8.05 8.68 -25.58
N ALA A 287 7.23 8.46 -26.61
CA ALA A 287 5.79 8.76 -26.56
C ALA A 287 4.99 7.68 -25.80
N TYR A 288 5.53 6.46 -25.71
CA TYR A 288 4.94 5.32 -25.00
C TYR A 288 5.65 5.10 -23.67
N TRP A 289 4.95 4.56 -22.68
CA TRP A 289 5.59 4.03 -21.48
C TRP A 289 6.02 2.59 -21.74
N GLY A 290 7.29 2.28 -21.47
CA GLY A 290 7.85 0.95 -21.73
C GLY A 290 7.74 -0.01 -20.55
N GLY A 291 7.28 0.47 -19.39
CA GLY A 291 6.90 -0.35 -18.24
C GLY A 291 5.39 -0.58 -18.22
N TYR A 292 4.90 -1.38 -17.29
CA TYR A 292 3.47 -1.67 -17.15
C TYR A 292 2.76 -0.74 -16.15
N CYS A 293 3.48 0.01 -15.33
CA CYS A 293 2.84 0.85 -14.31
C CYS A 293 1.91 1.91 -14.91
N HIS A 294 0.89 2.28 -14.15
CA HIS A 294 -0.10 3.29 -14.53
C HIS A 294 0.05 4.53 -13.65
N HIS A 295 0.38 5.68 -14.26
CA HIS A 295 0.43 6.99 -13.62
C HIS A 295 -0.39 8.02 -14.41
N GLY A 296 -0.91 9.02 -13.71
CA GLY A 296 -1.73 10.10 -14.23
C GLY A 296 -3.02 9.64 -14.89
N ASN A 297 -3.50 8.45 -14.54
CA ASN A 297 -4.73 7.85 -15.06
C ASN A 297 -5.46 7.01 -14.01
N VAL A 298 -6.72 6.69 -14.26
CA VAL A 298 -7.63 6.05 -13.30
C VAL A 298 -7.21 4.67 -12.82
N LEU A 299 -6.26 4.02 -13.51
CA LEU A 299 -5.77 2.70 -13.11
C LEU A 299 -4.61 2.78 -12.10
N PHE A 300 -4.12 3.98 -11.74
CA PHE A 300 -3.03 4.14 -10.77
C PHE A 300 -3.25 3.34 -9.47
N PRO A 301 -4.36 3.50 -8.71
CA PRO A 301 -4.51 2.78 -7.45
C PRO A 301 -4.64 1.27 -7.63
N THR A 302 -5.39 0.84 -8.66
CA THR A 302 -5.74 -0.58 -8.83
C THR A 302 -4.62 -1.39 -9.47
N TRP A 303 -3.84 -0.80 -10.37
CA TRP A 303 -2.63 -1.43 -10.90
C TRP A 303 -1.58 -1.64 -9.80
N HIS A 304 -1.35 -0.64 -8.93
CA HIS A 304 -0.41 -0.77 -7.82
C HIS A 304 -0.89 -1.75 -6.75
N ARG A 305 -2.21 -1.85 -6.51
CA ARG A 305 -2.80 -2.93 -5.68
C ARG A 305 -2.52 -4.32 -6.26
N ALA A 306 -2.74 -4.51 -7.56
CA ALA A 306 -2.42 -5.76 -8.25
C ALA A 306 -0.93 -6.10 -8.15
N TYR A 307 -0.08 -5.08 -8.30
CA TYR A 307 1.37 -5.19 -8.23
C TYR A 307 1.84 -5.64 -6.84
N LEU A 308 1.32 -5.03 -5.77
CA LEU A 308 1.60 -5.45 -4.39
C LEU A 308 1.10 -6.86 -4.10
N HIS A 309 -0.08 -7.23 -4.61
CA HIS A 309 -0.60 -8.58 -4.45
C HIS A 309 0.33 -9.62 -5.12
N TYR A 310 0.81 -9.34 -6.33
CA TYR A 310 1.79 -10.18 -7.02
C TYR A 310 3.14 -10.24 -6.29
N PHE A 311 3.63 -9.09 -5.78
CA PHE A 311 4.85 -9.04 -4.98
C PHE A 311 4.73 -9.86 -3.68
N GLU A 312 3.61 -9.76 -2.97
CA GLU A 312 3.34 -10.53 -1.76
C GLU A 312 3.20 -12.04 -2.05
N LYS A 313 2.69 -12.43 -3.23
CA LYS A 313 2.74 -13.82 -3.70
C LYS A 313 4.18 -14.31 -3.87
N ALA A 314 5.07 -13.46 -4.39
CA ALA A 314 6.49 -13.80 -4.51
C ALA A 314 7.17 -13.94 -3.13
N LEU A 315 6.91 -13.03 -2.20
CA LEU A 315 7.40 -13.14 -0.81
C LEU A 315 6.98 -14.47 -0.17
N ARG A 316 5.70 -14.85 -0.33
CA ARG A 316 5.12 -16.10 0.18
C ARG A 316 5.62 -17.36 -0.55
N SER A 317 6.28 -17.22 -1.69
CA SER A 317 6.90 -18.34 -2.41
C SER A 317 8.18 -18.86 -1.76
N ILE A 318 8.77 -18.06 -0.86
CA ILE A 318 9.98 -18.44 -0.12
C ILE A 318 9.60 -19.41 0.99
N GLU A 319 10.33 -20.52 1.09
CA GLU A 319 10.09 -21.56 2.09
C GLU A 319 10.14 -20.98 3.52
N GLY A 320 9.09 -21.23 4.31
CA GLY A 320 8.94 -20.69 5.67
C GLY A 320 8.40 -19.26 5.71
N CYS A 321 8.04 -18.68 4.57
CA CYS A 321 7.47 -17.33 4.46
C CYS A 321 6.02 -17.33 3.95
N GLU A 322 5.33 -18.48 3.91
CA GLU A 322 3.99 -18.65 3.31
C GLU A 322 2.90 -17.72 3.85
N THR A 323 3.11 -17.21 5.07
CA THR A 323 2.13 -16.38 5.80
C THR A 323 2.47 -14.89 5.78
N VAL A 324 3.64 -14.51 5.25
CA VAL A 324 4.10 -13.13 5.27
C VAL A 324 3.09 -12.22 4.55
N ALA A 325 2.74 -11.13 5.22
CA ALA A 325 1.97 -10.03 4.63
C ALA A 325 2.91 -8.85 4.43
N MET A 326 2.79 -8.16 3.29
CA MET A 326 3.59 -6.96 3.01
C MET A 326 3.20 -5.85 4.00
N PRO A 327 4.09 -5.42 4.92
CA PRO A 327 3.77 -4.33 5.83
C PRO A 327 3.75 -2.99 5.09
N TYR A 328 3.08 -2.01 5.68
CA TYR A 328 3.10 -0.64 5.20
C TYR A 328 4.02 0.23 6.08
N TRP A 329 4.63 1.26 5.49
CA TRP A 329 5.25 2.34 6.25
C TRP A 329 4.19 3.39 6.57
N ASN A 330 3.90 3.62 7.86
CA ASN A 330 2.89 4.60 8.24
C ASN A 330 3.37 6.05 8.07
N GLU A 331 3.13 6.62 6.89
CA GLU A 331 3.55 7.98 6.54
C GLU A 331 2.72 9.09 7.23
N LEU A 332 1.60 8.75 7.86
CA LEU A 332 0.90 9.67 8.78
C LEU A 332 1.36 9.51 10.24
N GLY A 333 2.34 8.65 10.49
CA GLY A 333 2.94 8.40 11.78
C GLY A 333 4.18 9.26 12.02
N LYS A 334 5.31 8.60 12.33
CA LYS A 334 6.59 9.28 12.53
C LYS A 334 7.10 9.82 11.16
N PRO A 335 7.48 11.11 11.04
CA PRO A 335 7.85 11.71 9.76
C PRO A 335 9.32 11.37 9.39
N CYS A 336 9.66 10.09 9.38
CA CYS A 336 10.97 9.59 9.00
C CYS A 336 10.84 8.16 8.45
N LEU A 337 11.88 7.65 7.81
CA LEU A 337 11.86 6.26 7.35
C LEU A 337 11.90 5.28 8.54
N PRO A 338 11.27 4.10 8.41
CA PRO A 338 11.38 3.03 9.39
C PRO A 338 12.82 2.58 9.61
N ASP A 339 13.20 2.30 10.84
CA ASP A 339 14.61 1.99 11.16
C ASP A 339 15.09 0.70 10.47
N ILE A 340 14.20 -0.29 10.33
CA ILE A 340 14.49 -1.55 9.63
C ILE A 340 14.82 -1.33 8.13
N ILE A 341 14.46 -0.19 7.55
CA ILE A 341 14.71 0.14 6.13
C ILE A 341 16.02 0.94 5.97
N LYS A 342 16.51 1.60 7.02
CA LYS A 342 17.74 2.43 7.03
C LYS A 342 18.98 1.70 7.52
N GLN A 343 18.82 0.56 8.19
CA GLN A 343 19.95 -0.21 8.72
C GLN A 343 20.66 -0.98 7.60
N ILE A 344 21.98 -0.81 7.48
CA ILE A 344 22.81 -1.54 6.48
C ILE A 344 22.78 -3.06 6.74
N THR A 345 22.75 -3.46 8.00
CA THR A 345 22.75 -4.87 8.41
C THR A 345 21.55 -5.18 9.29
N TYR A 346 21.12 -6.43 9.27
CA TYR A 346 20.05 -6.94 10.10
C TYR A 346 20.53 -8.15 10.90
N THR A 347 20.23 -8.16 12.21
CA THR A 347 20.49 -9.31 13.07
C THR A 347 19.17 -9.98 13.44
N TYR A 348 19.00 -11.23 13.01
CA TYR A 348 17.83 -12.03 13.32
C TYR A 348 17.58 -12.12 14.82
N LYS A 349 16.34 -11.89 15.24
CA LYS A 349 15.98 -11.79 16.67
C LYS A 349 15.34 -13.08 17.21
N SER A 350 14.84 -13.92 16.33
CA SER A 350 14.09 -15.14 16.61
C SER A 350 14.43 -16.26 15.60
N GLY A 351 13.77 -17.41 15.74
CA GLY A 351 13.90 -18.52 14.78
C GLY A 351 15.27 -19.21 14.78
N LYS A 352 15.48 -20.08 13.78
CA LYS A 352 16.72 -20.85 13.59
C LYS A 352 17.94 -19.97 13.28
N ASN A 353 17.71 -18.74 12.80
CA ASN A 353 18.76 -17.80 12.44
C ASN A 353 19.08 -16.80 13.57
N ARG A 354 18.45 -16.90 14.75
CA ARG A 354 18.63 -15.95 15.85
C ARG A 354 20.11 -15.65 16.14
N GLY A 355 20.44 -14.36 16.21
CA GLY A 355 21.80 -13.87 16.46
C GLY A 355 22.70 -13.80 15.23
N LYS A 356 22.27 -14.35 14.08
CA LYS A 356 22.99 -14.21 12.81
C LYS A 356 22.78 -12.80 12.25
N THR A 357 23.86 -12.14 11.86
CA THR A 357 23.84 -10.86 11.16
C THR A 357 24.05 -11.07 9.66
N ILE A 358 23.29 -10.32 8.85
CA ILE A 358 23.38 -10.30 7.39
C ILE A 358 23.32 -8.86 6.88
N ASP A 359 23.71 -8.64 5.63
CA ASP A 359 23.31 -7.43 4.91
C ASP A 359 21.80 -7.37 4.81
N ASN A 360 21.23 -6.20 5.08
CA ASN A 360 19.79 -6.02 5.15
C ASN A 360 19.19 -5.90 3.75
N PRO A 361 18.34 -6.85 3.31
CA PRO A 361 17.73 -6.80 1.98
C PRO A 361 16.73 -5.66 1.79
N LEU A 362 16.36 -4.94 2.86
CA LEU A 362 15.47 -3.77 2.79
C LEU A 362 16.22 -2.45 2.64
N TYR A 363 17.54 -2.44 2.87
CA TYR A 363 18.36 -1.23 2.81
C TYR A 363 18.55 -0.75 1.37
N SER A 364 18.96 -1.66 0.50
CA SER A 364 19.14 -1.42 -0.93
C SER A 364 19.01 -2.75 -1.68
N TYR A 365 18.97 -2.67 -3.01
CA TYR A 365 18.96 -3.84 -3.87
C TYR A 365 20.14 -3.84 -4.82
N LYS A 366 20.87 -4.96 -4.88
CA LYS A 366 21.98 -5.17 -5.79
C LYS A 366 21.54 -5.91 -7.05
N PHE A 367 21.72 -5.29 -8.20
CA PHE A 367 21.28 -5.80 -9.48
C PHE A 367 22.05 -7.08 -9.88
N GLN A 368 21.33 -8.20 -10.03
CA GLN A 368 21.87 -9.44 -10.61
C GLN A 368 22.17 -9.29 -12.11
N GLN A 369 21.45 -8.39 -12.78
CA GLN A 369 21.54 -8.12 -14.21
C GLN A 369 21.38 -6.62 -14.47
N GLY A 370 22.11 -6.12 -15.47
CA GLY A 370 21.94 -4.75 -15.96
C GLY A 370 21.00 -4.68 -17.16
N PHE A 371 20.59 -3.47 -17.51
CA PHE A 371 19.85 -3.17 -18.73
C PHE A 371 20.41 -1.95 -19.44
N LEU A 372 20.13 -1.84 -20.73
CA LEU A 372 20.43 -0.66 -21.51
C LEU A 372 19.22 0.25 -21.55
N ASP A 373 19.46 1.55 -21.40
CA ASP A 373 18.49 2.57 -21.76
C ASP A 373 18.64 2.90 -23.26
N ARG A 374 17.61 2.55 -24.03
CA ARG A 374 17.57 2.79 -25.48
C ARG A 374 16.77 4.03 -25.86
N LEU A 375 16.22 4.74 -24.88
CA LEU A 375 15.58 6.03 -25.08
C LEU A 375 16.58 7.18 -25.03
N ALA A 376 17.88 6.90 -24.87
CA ALA A 376 18.94 7.90 -24.82
C ALA A 376 18.78 8.99 -25.90
N ARG A 377 18.42 10.18 -25.45
CA ARG A 377 18.10 11.35 -26.28
C ARG A 377 18.63 12.61 -25.60
N LEU A 378 18.72 13.67 -26.38
CA LEU A 378 19.06 15.00 -25.90
C LEU A 378 17.88 15.59 -25.12
N ALA A 379 18.06 15.88 -23.84
CA ALA A 379 17.15 16.72 -23.05
C ALA A 379 17.68 18.15 -22.98
N GLY A 380 17.60 18.87 -24.11
CA GLY A 380 18.37 20.10 -24.31
C GLY A 380 19.72 19.74 -24.93
N THR A 381 20.83 19.99 -24.24
CA THR A 381 22.20 19.65 -24.69
C THR A 381 22.76 18.38 -24.04
N LYS A 382 22.16 17.91 -22.94
CA LYS A 382 22.60 16.73 -22.19
C LYS A 382 21.99 15.45 -22.76
N VAL A 383 22.82 14.43 -22.97
CA VAL A 383 22.37 13.06 -23.28
C VAL A 383 21.95 12.41 -21.97
N ILE A 384 20.66 12.04 -21.83
CA ILE A 384 20.20 11.28 -20.67
C ILE A 384 20.30 9.78 -20.97
N ASP A 385 21.04 9.06 -20.12
CA ASP A 385 21.24 7.62 -20.22
C ASP A 385 21.05 6.99 -18.84
N TYR A 386 19.86 6.41 -18.61
CA TYR A 386 19.46 5.87 -17.32
C TYR A 386 19.72 4.36 -17.21
N ARG A 387 20.68 3.84 -17.98
CA ARG A 387 21.08 2.43 -17.89
C ARG A 387 21.57 2.07 -16.49
N LYS A 388 21.38 0.80 -16.11
CA LYS A 388 21.99 0.24 -14.90
C LYS A 388 22.85 -0.96 -15.27
N TYR A 389 24.01 -1.08 -14.65
CA TYR A 389 24.91 -2.21 -14.84
C TYR A 389 24.63 -3.33 -13.85
N LYS A 390 25.02 -4.56 -14.20
CA LYS A 390 25.08 -5.66 -13.22
C LYS A 390 25.97 -5.24 -12.05
N GLY A 391 25.51 -5.48 -10.83
CA GLY A 391 26.19 -5.11 -9.59
C GLY A 391 25.95 -3.68 -9.12
N TYR A 392 25.18 -2.87 -9.86
CA TYR A 392 24.64 -1.61 -9.35
C TYR A 392 23.81 -1.86 -8.08
N GLU A 393 23.92 -0.99 -7.10
CA GLU A 393 23.11 -1.01 -5.88
C GLU A 393 22.21 0.21 -5.88
N THR A 394 20.92 0.03 -5.59
CA THR A 394 19.98 1.15 -5.52
C THR A 394 20.37 2.11 -4.42
N VAL A 395 20.13 3.40 -4.66
CA VAL A 395 20.48 4.47 -3.73
C VAL A 395 19.32 5.42 -3.52
N ARG A 396 19.28 6.02 -2.33
CA ARG A 396 18.32 7.04 -1.89
C ARG A 396 19.06 8.36 -1.66
N TYR A 397 18.34 9.46 -1.47
CA TYR A 397 18.93 10.70 -0.99
C TYR A 397 19.80 10.42 0.26
N PRO A 398 20.99 11.04 0.37
CA PRO A 398 21.57 12.04 -0.54
C PRO A 398 22.46 11.50 -1.68
N TYR A 399 22.48 10.19 -1.91
CA TYR A 399 23.30 9.61 -2.99
C TYR A 399 22.71 9.83 -4.39
N SER A 400 23.55 9.62 -5.41
CA SER A 400 23.20 9.68 -6.82
C SER A 400 23.32 8.31 -7.48
N GLY A 401 22.30 7.92 -8.24
CA GLY A 401 22.22 6.66 -8.98
C GLY A 401 22.44 6.80 -10.48
N LEU A 402 22.82 7.99 -10.98
CA LEU A 402 23.04 8.24 -12.41
C LEU A 402 24.38 7.68 -12.88
N ILE A 403 24.37 6.41 -13.30
CA ILE A 403 25.59 5.68 -13.69
C ILE A 403 25.78 5.54 -15.20
N GLY A 404 25.04 6.30 -16.00
CA GLY A 404 25.25 6.40 -17.44
C GLY A 404 26.67 6.90 -17.78
N PRO A 405 27.20 6.62 -18.98
CA PRO A 405 28.57 6.98 -19.35
C PRO A 405 28.92 8.47 -19.20
N HIS A 406 27.91 9.36 -19.30
CA HIS A 406 28.08 10.81 -19.17
C HIS A 406 27.97 11.32 -17.73
N ASP A 407 27.31 10.58 -16.84
CA ASP A 407 27.02 11.01 -15.46
C ASP A 407 27.91 10.32 -14.42
N LYS A 408 28.44 9.14 -14.75
CA LYS A 408 29.17 8.29 -13.81
C LYS A 408 30.30 9.01 -13.06
N GLU A 409 31.11 9.83 -13.74
CA GLU A 409 32.21 10.53 -13.07
C GLU A 409 31.69 11.54 -12.02
N ALA A 410 30.62 12.28 -12.34
CA ALA A 410 30.01 13.22 -11.42
C ALA A 410 29.34 12.50 -10.25
N THR A 411 28.63 11.41 -10.52
CA THR A 411 28.00 10.55 -9.51
C THR A 411 29.04 9.92 -8.58
N ASP A 412 30.16 9.42 -9.10
CA ASP A 412 31.22 8.83 -8.27
C ASP A 412 31.84 9.89 -7.33
N LYS A 413 32.09 11.12 -7.83
CA LYS A 413 32.60 12.24 -7.02
C LYS A 413 31.61 12.66 -5.94
N HIS A 414 30.33 12.80 -6.28
CA HIS A 414 29.25 13.14 -5.35
C HIS A 414 29.15 12.08 -4.25
N ASN A 415 29.02 10.81 -4.62
CA ASN A 415 28.85 9.71 -3.68
C ASN A 415 30.08 9.52 -2.77
N ALA A 416 31.29 9.82 -3.24
CA ALA A 416 32.49 9.80 -2.40
C ALA A 416 32.44 10.82 -1.27
N VAL A 417 31.87 12.01 -1.50
CA VAL A 417 31.65 13.02 -0.45
C VAL A 417 30.61 12.52 0.55
N ILE A 418 29.49 11.99 0.06
CA ILE A 418 28.42 11.45 0.92
C ILE A 418 28.93 10.31 1.80
N SER A 419 29.66 9.34 1.22
CA SER A 419 30.19 8.21 1.97
C SER A 419 31.19 8.63 3.05
N ALA A 420 31.87 9.77 2.89
CA ALA A 420 32.79 10.30 3.89
C ALA A 420 32.08 10.92 5.12
N MET A 421 30.79 11.25 5.03
CA MET A 421 30.01 11.82 6.14
C MET A 421 29.72 10.82 7.26
N GLY A 422 29.75 9.51 6.95
CA GLY A 422 29.37 8.45 7.88
C GLY A 422 27.85 8.17 7.88
N GLN A 423 27.48 6.93 8.23
CA GLN A 423 26.11 6.44 8.04
C GLN A 423 25.06 7.19 8.88
N ASP A 424 25.41 7.61 10.10
CA ASP A 424 24.46 8.31 10.97
C ASP A 424 24.07 9.67 10.40
N GLU A 425 25.03 10.41 9.82
CA GLU A 425 24.76 11.69 9.17
C GLU A 425 23.98 11.50 7.86
N VAL A 426 24.31 10.46 7.08
CA VAL A 426 23.55 10.10 5.88
C VAL A 426 22.09 9.77 6.20
N ASN A 427 21.85 8.98 7.26
CA ASN A 427 20.51 8.65 7.70
C ASN A 427 19.76 9.89 8.20
N LYS A 428 20.46 10.80 8.89
CA LYS A 428 19.90 12.06 9.35
C LYS A 428 19.48 12.96 8.19
N GLU A 429 20.33 13.14 7.18
CA GLU A 429 20.01 13.89 5.96
C GLU A 429 18.75 13.34 5.28
N LEU A 430 18.67 12.01 5.13
CA LEU A 430 17.50 11.36 4.56
C LEU A 430 16.23 11.54 5.41
N ASP A 431 16.32 11.41 6.73
CA ASP A 431 15.18 11.62 7.61
C ASP A 431 14.71 13.08 7.60
N ASP A 432 15.62 14.06 7.58
CA ASP A 432 15.29 15.48 7.50
C ASP A 432 14.61 15.82 6.17
N GLN A 433 15.10 15.25 5.07
CA GLN A 433 14.49 15.38 3.74
C GLN A 433 13.08 14.79 3.70
N VAL A 434 12.91 13.56 4.20
CA VAL A 434 11.60 12.89 4.32
C VAL A 434 10.66 13.72 5.17
N LYS A 435 11.12 14.24 6.32
CA LYS A 435 10.33 15.10 7.20
C LYS A 435 9.84 16.36 6.49
N ASN A 436 10.72 17.03 5.75
CA ASN A 436 10.38 18.29 5.06
C ASN A 436 9.31 18.10 3.98
N PHE A 437 9.33 16.98 3.27
CA PHE A 437 8.31 16.65 2.27
C PHE A 437 7.03 16.06 2.87
N LEU A 438 7.15 15.30 3.97
CA LEU A 438 6.02 14.58 4.55
C LEU A 438 5.19 15.45 5.49
N ASP A 439 5.84 16.08 6.47
CA ASP A 439 5.18 16.90 7.48
C ASP A 439 4.96 18.33 6.95
N HIS A 440 6.03 19.11 6.88
CA HIS A 440 6.03 20.45 6.30
C HIS A 440 7.45 20.94 6.02
N PHE A 441 7.57 21.84 5.04
CA PHE A 441 8.80 22.55 4.73
C PHE A 441 8.80 23.92 5.40
N VAL A 442 9.88 24.28 6.09
CA VAL A 442 10.06 25.64 6.63
C VAL A 442 11.00 26.41 5.72
N ASP A 443 10.50 27.51 5.12
CA ASP A 443 11.29 28.36 4.24
C ASP A 443 12.27 29.27 5.01
N LYS A 444 13.15 29.98 4.29
CA LYS A 444 14.13 30.90 4.89
C LYS A 444 13.49 32.07 5.67
N ASN A 445 12.21 32.35 5.43
CA ASN A 445 11.44 33.38 6.13
C ASN A 445 10.71 32.81 7.37
N ASN A 446 10.99 31.56 7.73
CA ASN A 446 10.38 30.84 8.84
C ASN A 446 8.86 30.71 8.71
N ASN A 447 8.38 30.48 7.48
CA ASN A 447 7.01 30.09 7.20
C ASN A 447 6.96 28.59 6.88
N ALA A 448 5.99 27.89 7.45
CA ALA A 448 5.75 26.48 7.18
C ALA A 448 4.77 26.29 6.01
N HIS A 449 5.12 25.36 5.12
CA HIS A 449 4.38 24.96 3.94
C HIS A 449 4.00 23.48 4.06
N PRO A 450 2.71 23.11 4.05
CA PRO A 450 2.27 21.73 4.24
C PRO A 450 2.90 20.74 3.25
N GLY A 451 3.21 19.54 3.75
CA GLY A 451 3.72 18.43 2.96
C GLY A 451 2.68 17.38 2.58
N ALA A 452 3.15 16.16 2.29
CA ALA A 452 2.35 15.03 1.86
C ALA A 452 1.27 14.61 2.87
N ALA A 453 1.51 14.78 4.18
CA ALA A 453 0.54 14.42 5.22
C ALA A 453 -0.79 15.18 5.08
N GLU A 454 -0.73 16.47 4.75
CA GLU A 454 -1.93 17.26 4.48
C GLU A 454 -2.60 16.82 3.19
N ALA A 455 -1.82 16.51 2.15
CA ALA A 455 -2.36 16.00 0.89
C ALA A 455 -3.02 14.61 1.06
N TYR A 456 -2.50 13.73 1.91
CA TYR A 456 -3.15 12.46 2.28
C TYR A 456 -4.49 12.71 2.98
N ASN A 457 -4.53 13.64 3.95
CA ASN A 457 -5.76 14.03 4.63
C ASN A 457 -6.82 14.56 3.67
N LEU A 458 -6.42 15.43 2.74
CA LEU A 458 -7.31 16.02 1.73
C LEU A 458 -7.82 14.99 0.73
N CYS A 459 -6.97 14.03 0.30
CA CYS A 459 -7.38 13.05 -0.70
C CYS A 459 -8.48 12.11 -0.20
N LEU A 460 -8.55 11.84 1.11
CA LEU A 460 -9.61 11.01 1.70
C LEU A 460 -11.02 11.60 1.50
N PHE A 461 -11.13 12.91 1.25
CA PHE A 461 -12.43 13.54 0.96
C PHE A 461 -12.80 13.56 -0.52
N ALA A 462 -11.90 13.16 -1.43
CA ALA A 462 -12.11 13.20 -2.89
C ALA A 462 -13.49 12.63 -3.26
N PRO A 463 -14.31 13.35 -4.06
CA PRO A 463 -15.76 13.11 -4.11
C PRO A 463 -16.16 11.87 -4.92
N ASN A 464 -15.23 11.29 -5.68
CA ASN A 464 -15.44 10.07 -6.45
C ASN A 464 -14.08 9.47 -6.83
N TYR A 465 -14.10 8.19 -7.22
CA TYR A 465 -12.88 7.43 -7.53
C TYR A 465 -12.06 8.05 -8.68
N THR A 466 -12.72 8.60 -9.71
CA THR A 466 -12.01 9.18 -10.87
C THR A 466 -11.07 10.29 -10.40
N VAL A 467 -11.57 11.20 -9.58
CA VAL A 467 -10.82 12.34 -9.03
C VAL A 467 -9.83 11.91 -7.95
N PHE A 468 -10.23 10.96 -7.10
CA PHE A 468 -9.34 10.38 -6.08
C PHE A 468 -8.12 9.71 -6.69
N SER A 469 -8.29 9.00 -7.81
CA SER A 469 -7.29 8.07 -8.32
C SER A 469 -6.00 8.71 -8.83
N ASN A 470 -6.08 9.88 -9.47
CA ASN A 470 -4.94 10.42 -10.23
C ASN A 470 -4.94 11.94 -10.40
N THR A 471 -3.75 12.48 -10.63
CA THR A 471 -3.45 13.91 -10.79
C THR A 471 -4.16 14.55 -11.99
N THR A 472 -4.26 13.87 -13.13
CA THR A 472 -4.91 14.38 -14.35
C THR A 472 -6.41 14.64 -14.11
N SER A 473 -7.11 13.67 -13.52
CA SER A 473 -8.54 13.78 -13.21
C SER A 473 -8.82 14.83 -12.14
N ALA A 474 -7.99 14.89 -11.07
CA ALA A 474 -8.13 15.89 -10.02
C ALA A 474 -7.95 17.31 -10.56
N SER A 475 -6.93 17.53 -11.39
CA SER A 475 -6.70 18.84 -11.99
C SER A 475 -7.87 19.28 -12.88
N LYS A 476 -8.40 18.38 -13.73
CA LYS A 476 -9.59 18.68 -14.52
C LYS A 476 -10.82 18.98 -13.66
N TYR A 477 -11.00 18.26 -12.56
CA TYR A 477 -12.12 18.52 -11.64
C TYR A 477 -12.02 19.91 -11.03
N ASN A 478 -10.83 20.33 -10.61
CA ASN A 478 -10.61 21.66 -10.07
C ASN A 478 -10.85 22.75 -11.12
N ASP A 479 -10.45 22.54 -12.38
CA ASP A 479 -10.79 23.44 -13.50
C ASP A 479 -12.31 23.60 -13.68
N ASP A 480 -13.06 22.50 -13.61
CA ASP A 480 -14.52 22.51 -13.76
C ASP A 480 -15.26 23.12 -12.56
N HIS A 481 -14.59 23.22 -11.40
CA HIS A 481 -15.19 23.65 -10.13
C HIS A 481 -14.48 24.88 -9.52
N THR A 482 -13.82 25.70 -10.34
CA THR A 482 -13.13 26.93 -9.90
C THR A 482 -13.98 27.85 -9.03
N ALA A 483 -15.29 27.93 -9.30
CA ALA A 483 -16.24 28.72 -8.50
C ALA A 483 -16.31 28.30 -7.02
N ASN A 484 -15.97 27.06 -6.69
CA ASN A 484 -16.01 26.56 -5.32
C ASN A 484 -14.63 26.66 -4.63
N LEU A 485 -13.55 26.90 -5.38
CA LEU A 485 -12.20 26.93 -4.82
C LEU A 485 -12.03 28.07 -3.80
N GLY A 486 -11.52 27.76 -2.61
CA GLY A 486 -11.22 28.74 -1.56
C GLY A 486 -12.44 29.35 -0.85
N MET A 487 -13.62 28.72 -0.92
CA MET A 487 -14.78 29.10 -0.09
C MET A 487 -14.65 28.54 1.35
N PRO A 488 -15.24 29.16 2.38
CA PRO A 488 -15.30 28.55 3.70
C PRO A 488 -16.10 27.23 3.67
N VAL A 489 -15.57 26.16 4.29
CA VAL A 489 -16.34 24.93 4.49
C VAL A 489 -17.44 25.23 5.52
N THR A 490 -18.68 25.28 5.07
CA THR A 490 -19.86 25.52 5.94
C THR A 490 -20.51 24.22 6.42
N ASP A 491 -20.00 23.09 5.94
CA ASP A 491 -20.51 21.75 6.21
C ASP A 491 -19.31 20.80 6.41
N GLU A 492 -19.13 20.32 7.64
CA GLU A 492 -18.02 19.42 8.05
C GLU A 492 -17.94 18.14 7.20
N GLN A 493 -19.00 17.80 6.45
CA GLN A 493 -19.07 16.59 5.62
C GLN A 493 -18.60 16.80 4.17
N SER A 494 -18.18 18.01 3.76
CA SER A 494 -17.81 18.27 2.36
C SER A 494 -16.57 19.17 2.14
N PRO A 495 -15.37 18.81 2.65
CA PRO A 495 -14.13 19.58 2.44
C PRO A 495 -13.71 19.72 0.97
N THR A 496 -14.16 18.80 0.10
CA THR A 496 -13.82 18.78 -1.34
C THR A 496 -14.53 19.81 -2.19
N LYS A 497 -15.44 20.61 -1.60
CA LYS A 497 -15.97 21.78 -2.31
C LYS A 497 -14.85 22.77 -2.64
N ASN A 498 -13.72 22.79 -1.94
CA ASN A 498 -12.72 23.85 -2.06
C ASN A 498 -11.41 23.51 -2.80
N LEU A 499 -11.06 22.23 -2.92
CA LEU A 499 -9.94 21.71 -3.69
C LEU A 499 -10.02 20.18 -3.70
N ALA A 500 -10.00 19.56 -4.87
CA ALA A 500 -9.84 18.11 -4.97
C ALA A 500 -8.37 17.73 -5.04
N VAL A 501 -7.94 16.83 -4.15
CA VAL A 501 -6.59 16.24 -4.11
C VAL A 501 -6.70 14.74 -4.43
N SER A 502 -5.90 14.26 -5.38
CA SER A 502 -5.80 12.83 -5.69
C SER A 502 -4.83 12.12 -4.76
N LEU A 503 -5.00 10.80 -4.56
CA LEU A 503 -4.05 9.90 -3.89
C LEU A 503 -2.65 9.94 -4.51
N GLU A 504 -2.57 10.10 -5.84
CA GLU A 504 -1.29 10.14 -6.56
C GLU A 504 -0.44 11.37 -6.19
N LEU A 505 -1.06 12.46 -5.69
CA LEU A 505 -0.32 13.66 -5.33
C LEU A 505 0.62 13.43 -4.13
N PRO A 506 0.15 13.05 -2.93
CA PRO A 506 1.04 12.77 -1.80
C PRO A 506 2.01 11.61 -2.07
N HIS A 507 1.64 10.63 -2.91
CA HIS A 507 2.57 9.63 -3.43
C HIS A 507 3.79 10.26 -4.12
N ASN A 508 3.56 11.24 -5.00
CA ASN A 508 4.64 11.94 -5.72
C ASN A 508 5.58 12.69 -4.78
N TYR A 509 5.07 13.30 -3.70
CA TYR A 509 5.92 13.94 -2.69
C TYR A 509 6.96 12.96 -2.14
N MET A 510 6.54 11.74 -1.78
CA MET A 510 7.39 10.78 -1.11
C MET A 510 8.43 10.16 -2.04
N HIS A 511 8.06 9.92 -3.30
CA HIS A 511 9.02 9.53 -4.34
C HIS A 511 10.14 10.57 -4.50
N LEU A 512 9.79 11.85 -4.59
CA LEU A 512 10.77 12.93 -4.75
C LEU A 512 11.60 13.16 -3.48
N ALA A 513 11.01 13.01 -2.30
CA ALA A 513 11.71 13.10 -1.01
C ALA A 513 12.83 12.06 -0.91
N ILE A 514 12.48 10.78 -1.15
CA ILE A 514 13.42 9.66 -1.03
C ILE A 514 14.41 9.65 -2.21
N GLY A 515 13.98 10.12 -3.39
CA GLY A 515 14.79 10.25 -4.60
C GLY A 515 15.79 11.40 -4.58
N GLY A 516 15.62 12.38 -3.68
CA GLY A 516 16.59 13.46 -3.48
C GLY A 516 16.36 14.71 -4.31
N TYR A 517 15.10 15.07 -4.54
CA TYR A 517 14.74 16.33 -5.19
C TYR A 517 14.71 17.49 -4.21
N ASP A 518 15.20 18.64 -4.65
CA ASP A 518 15.35 19.83 -3.80
C ASP A 518 14.03 20.60 -3.62
N LEU A 519 13.89 21.24 -2.46
CA LEU A 519 12.79 22.15 -2.14
C LEU A 519 13.13 23.63 -2.48
N PRO A 520 12.12 24.48 -2.73
CA PRO A 520 12.28 25.73 -3.51
C PRO A 520 13.09 26.88 -2.95
N ASP A 521 13.21 26.95 -1.65
CA ASP A 521 13.80 28.08 -0.96
C ASP A 521 14.83 27.62 0.06
N ASN A 522 15.46 26.46 -0.21
CA ASN A 522 16.66 26.03 0.49
C ASN A 522 17.88 26.73 -0.17
N PRO A 523 18.50 27.73 0.48
CA PRO A 523 19.55 28.55 -0.13
C PRO A 523 20.83 27.77 -0.44
N ASP A 524 20.99 26.58 0.15
CA ASP A 524 22.03 25.63 -0.21
C ASP A 524 21.49 24.21 0.03
N PRO A 525 20.81 23.57 -0.95
CA PRO A 525 20.46 22.17 -0.80
C PRO A 525 21.73 21.40 -0.52
N ALA A 526 21.75 20.72 0.63
CA ALA A 526 22.97 20.17 1.23
C ALA A 526 23.74 19.31 0.23
N GLN A 527 23.03 18.64 -0.69
CA GLN A 527 23.60 17.62 -1.58
C GLN A 527 23.10 17.77 -3.04
N LYS A 528 23.45 18.90 -3.69
CA LYS A 528 23.21 19.14 -5.13
C LYS A 528 23.75 17.98 -5.96
N GLY A 529 22.87 17.30 -6.70
CA GLY A 529 23.23 16.15 -7.55
C GLY A 529 22.81 14.79 -7.01
N ALA A 530 22.09 14.73 -5.89
CA ALA A 530 21.34 13.55 -5.47
C ALA A 530 20.31 13.16 -6.54
N ASN A 531 20.31 11.89 -6.94
CA ASN A 531 19.45 11.34 -7.98
C ASN A 531 19.19 9.86 -7.64
N GLY A 532 18.53 9.61 -6.51
CA GLY A 532 18.19 8.29 -6.02
C GLY A 532 17.12 7.63 -6.87
N ASP A 533 17.08 6.29 -6.88
CA ASP A 533 16.22 5.52 -7.77
C ASP A 533 14.72 5.76 -7.53
N MET A 534 14.32 6.05 -6.28
CA MET A 534 12.92 6.40 -5.93
C MET A 534 12.43 7.68 -6.61
N GLY A 535 13.34 8.53 -7.09
CA GLY A 535 13.05 9.83 -7.68
C GLY A 535 12.44 9.80 -9.07
N GLU A 536 12.53 8.67 -9.77
CA GLU A 536 11.96 8.51 -11.11
C GLU A 536 11.23 7.17 -11.31
N ASN A 537 10.19 7.21 -12.14
CA ASN A 537 9.39 6.04 -12.50
C ASN A 537 10.21 4.89 -13.10
N ASP A 538 11.32 5.22 -13.75
CA ASP A 538 12.17 4.29 -14.50
C ASP A 538 12.73 3.15 -13.62
N THR A 539 13.22 3.45 -12.40
CA THR A 539 13.84 2.43 -11.52
C THR A 539 13.37 2.45 -10.07
N ALA A 540 12.40 3.28 -9.68
CA ALA A 540 11.93 3.37 -8.29
C ALA A 540 11.58 2.00 -7.66
N ALA A 541 10.92 1.12 -8.41
CA ALA A 541 10.51 -0.20 -7.91
C ALA A 541 11.65 -1.18 -7.62
N PHE A 542 12.88 -0.86 -8.02
CA PHE A 542 14.06 -1.64 -7.61
C PHE A 542 14.50 -1.30 -6.18
N ASP A 543 14.10 -0.16 -5.61
CA ASP A 543 14.36 0.13 -4.21
C ASP A 543 13.34 -0.60 -3.32
N PRO A 544 13.76 -1.43 -2.33
CA PRO A 544 12.83 -2.13 -1.44
C PRO A 544 11.82 -1.22 -0.73
N VAL A 545 12.14 0.05 -0.44
CA VAL A 545 11.22 0.99 0.22
C VAL A 545 9.96 1.27 -0.60
N PHE A 546 10.05 1.13 -1.93
CA PHE A 546 8.92 1.28 -2.87
C PHE A 546 7.71 0.49 -2.39
N TYR A 547 7.90 -0.77 -2.00
CA TYR A 547 6.79 -1.65 -1.65
C TYR A 547 6.14 -1.27 -0.32
N PHE A 548 6.89 -0.68 0.62
CA PHE A 548 6.34 -0.21 1.90
C PHE A 548 5.53 1.07 1.72
N HIS A 549 6.05 1.99 0.88
CA HIS A 549 5.34 3.19 0.45
C HIS A 549 4.05 2.83 -0.28
N HIS A 550 4.12 2.00 -1.31
CA HIS A 550 2.94 1.59 -2.08
C HIS A 550 1.94 0.79 -1.25
N CYS A 551 2.39 0.01 -0.26
CA CYS A 551 1.50 -0.66 0.68
C CYS A 551 0.73 0.35 1.56
N PHE A 552 1.33 1.49 1.88
CA PHE A 552 0.64 2.61 2.53
C PHE A 552 -0.33 3.31 1.58
N ILE A 553 0.06 3.55 0.32
CA ILE A 553 -0.84 4.07 -0.72
C ILE A 553 -2.10 3.19 -0.87
N ASP A 554 -1.92 1.86 -0.88
CA ASP A 554 -3.03 0.92 -0.94
C ASP A 554 -3.91 0.96 0.33
N ARG A 555 -3.33 1.22 1.50
CA ARG A 555 -4.07 1.45 2.75
C ARG A 555 -4.89 2.74 2.70
N VAL A 556 -4.33 3.83 2.17
CA VAL A 556 -5.07 5.10 1.98
C VAL A 556 -6.20 4.88 0.99
N PHE A 557 -5.96 4.15 -0.10
CA PHE A 557 -7.01 3.77 -1.05
C PHE A 557 -8.13 2.96 -0.38
N TRP A 558 -7.81 1.91 0.38
CA TRP A 558 -8.82 1.15 1.11
C TRP A 558 -9.59 1.99 2.15
N SER A 559 -8.90 2.94 2.80
CA SER A 559 -9.53 3.87 3.74
C SER A 559 -10.53 4.78 3.03
N TRP A 560 -10.16 5.33 1.87
CA TRP A 560 -11.09 6.10 1.03
C TRP A 560 -12.28 5.26 0.59
N GLN A 561 -12.06 4.03 0.11
CA GLN A 561 -13.16 3.13 -0.27
C GLN A 561 -14.13 2.88 0.90
N THR A 562 -13.60 2.73 2.11
CA THR A 562 -14.39 2.50 3.32
C THR A 562 -15.23 3.72 3.67
N HIS A 563 -14.67 4.92 3.61
CA HIS A 563 -15.39 6.17 3.94
C HIS A 563 -16.40 6.60 2.88
N HIS A 564 -16.27 6.10 1.64
CA HIS A 564 -17.14 6.44 0.52
C HIS A 564 -18.06 5.29 0.08
N ASP A 565 -18.16 4.22 0.89
CA ASP A 565 -18.95 3.02 0.59
C ASP A 565 -18.63 2.36 -0.77
N GLN A 566 -17.36 2.43 -1.22
CA GLN A 566 -16.86 1.89 -2.49
C GLN A 566 -15.95 0.67 -2.31
N THR A 567 -16.18 -0.14 -1.27
CA THR A 567 -15.39 -1.33 -0.98
C THR A 567 -15.70 -2.51 -1.90
N SER A 568 -16.88 -2.56 -2.51
CA SER A 568 -17.33 -3.70 -3.32
C SER A 568 -17.23 -3.48 -4.84
N ALA A 569 -17.20 -2.22 -5.28
CA ALA A 569 -17.12 -1.83 -6.68
C ALA A 569 -16.56 -0.42 -6.81
N LEU A 570 -15.89 -0.15 -7.93
CA LEU A 570 -15.36 1.15 -8.30
C LEU A 570 -16.04 1.63 -9.57
N ALA A 571 -16.12 2.95 -9.75
CA ALA A 571 -16.69 3.55 -10.94
C ALA A 571 -15.83 4.71 -11.43
N VAL A 572 -15.57 4.74 -12.74
CA VAL A 572 -14.90 5.86 -13.40
C VAL A 572 -15.90 6.66 -14.23
N LYS A 573 -15.70 7.97 -14.32
CA LYS A 573 -16.46 8.84 -15.21
C LYS A 573 -15.96 8.62 -16.65
N PRO A 574 -16.80 8.11 -17.57
CA PRO A 574 -16.36 7.83 -18.93
C PRO A 574 -15.86 9.08 -19.63
N LEU A 575 -14.83 8.92 -20.48
CA LEU A 575 -14.27 9.98 -21.33
C LEU A 575 -13.71 11.19 -20.55
N TYR A 576 -13.48 11.05 -19.25
CA TYR A 576 -12.92 12.10 -18.41
C TYR A 576 -11.39 12.09 -18.49
N PRO A 577 -10.69 13.23 -18.46
CA PRO A 577 -9.22 13.26 -18.40
C PRO A 577 -8.69 12.37 -17.28
N GLY A 578 -7.71 11.53 -17.60
CA GLY A 578 -7.24 10.41 -16.78
C GLY A 578 -7.86 9.06 -17.18
N THR A 579 -8.82 9.01 -18.10
CA THR A 579 -9.36 7.75 -18.67
C THR A 579 -8.80 7.43 -20.06
N SER A 580 -7.81 8.17 -20.54
CA SER A 580 -7.15 7.89 -21.82
C SER A 580 -5.73 7.33 -21.60
N PRO A 581 -5.31 6.28 -22.34
CA PRO A 581 -3.95 5.77 -22.31
C PRO A 581 -2.89 6.79 -22.72
N ILE A 582 -3.25 7.81 -23.52
CA ILE A 582 -2.33 8.87 -23.94
C ILE A 582 -2.23 10.01 -22.93
N ASP A 583 -3.00 9.96 -21.84
CA ASP A 583 -2.90 10.94 -20.77
C ASP A 583 -1.61 10.74 -19.97
N ASN A 584 -1.04 11.87 -19.54
CA ASN A 584 0.15 11.91 -18.72
C ASN A 584 1.25 10.98 -19.28
N GLN A 585 1.62 9.87 -18.64
CA GLN A 585 2.77 9.02 -19.04
C GLN A 585 2.72 8.42 -20.46
N GLY A 586 1.54 8.28 -21.07
CA GLY A 586 1.35 7.63 -22.37
C GLY A 586 1.09 6.12 -22.28
N PRO A 587 0.79 5.46 -23.41
CA PRO A 587 0.26 4.10 -23.39
C PRO A 587 1.28 3.07 -22.90
N THR A 588 0.81 2.12 -22.10
CA THR A 588 1.60 0.99 -21.57
C THR A 588 1.63 -0.18 -22.57
N PRO A 589 2.58 -1.14 -22.46
CA PRO A 589 2.61 -2.30 -23.34
C PRO A 589 1.32 -3.12 -23.24
N GLY A 590 0.70 -3.39 -24.38
CA GLY A 590 -0.60 -4.08 -24.46
C GLY A 590 -1.82 -3.16 -24.49
N THR A 591 -1.65 -1.86 -24.24
CA THR A 591 -2.73 -0.86 -24.29
C THR A 591 -2.64 -0.03 -25.58
N SER A 592 -3.76 0.10 -26.31
CA SER A 592 -3.81 0.87 -27.55
C SER A 592 -4.16 2.35 -27.31
N ASP A 593 -3.63 3.26 -28.12
CA ASP A 593 -3.79 4.72 -27.95
C ASP A 593 -5.25 5.18 -28.09
N GLY A 594 -6.11 4.41 -28.76
CA GLY A 594 -7.50 4.74 -29.04
C GLY A 594 -8.53 4.12 -28.09
N THR A 595 -8.11 3.33 -27.10
CA THR A 595 -9.01 2.71 -26.10
C THR A 595 -9.28 3.65 -24.94
N TRP A 596 -10.43 3.50 -24.29
CA TRP A 596 -10.72 4.17 -23.01
C TRP A 596 -10.40 3.22 -21.87
N LEU A 597 -9.77 3.76 -20.82
CA LEU A 597 -9.47 3.06 -19.58
C LEU A 597 -10.70 3.07 -18.67
N ASP A 598 -11.07 1.90 -18.18
CA ASP A 598 -12.18 1.67 -17.25
C ASP A 598 -11.88 0.52 -16.30
N MET A 599 -12.86 0.15 -15.46
CA MET A 599 -12.68 -0.91 -14.45
C MET A 599 -12.61 -2.33 -15.02
N ASN A 600 -12.85 -2.51 -16.32
CA ASN A 600 -12.67 -3.77 -17.04
C ASN A 600 -11.36 -3.81 -17.83
N THR A 601 -10.61 -2.70 -17.84
CA THR A 601 -9.34 -2.66 -18.55
C THR A 601 -8.37 -3.65 -17.90
N PRO A 602 -7.73 -4.53 -18.68
CA PRO A 602 -6.76 -5.48 -18.14
C PRO A 602 -5.57 -4.79 -17.48
N LEU A 603 -5.32 -5.13 -16.21
CA LEU A 603 -4.18 -4.69 -15.42
C LEU A 603 -2.95 -5.54 -15.76
N THR A 604 -2.49 -5.41 -17.01
CA THR A 604 -1.34 -6.15 -17.52
C THR A 604 -0.10 -5.88 -16.65
N PRO A 605 0.73 -6.90 -16.34
CA PRO A 605 0.65 -8.30 -16.80
C PRO A 605 -0.02 -9.26 -15.81
N PHE A 606 -0.77 -8.74 -14.83
CA PHE A 606 -1.25 -9.56 -13.72
C PHE A 606 -2.43 -10.43 -14.14
N LYS A 607 -2.34 -11.71 -13.78
CA LYS A 607 -3.36 -12.72 -14.09
C LYS A 607 -4.17 -13.07 -12.86
N ALA A 608 -5.43 -13.43 -13.07
CA ALA A 608 -6.29 -14.02 -12.06
C ALA A 608 -5.80 -15.44 -11.67
N ASP A 609 -6.36 -16.00 -10.61
CA ASP A 609 -5.97 -17.32 -10.08
C ASP A 609 -6.19 -18.47 -11.07
N ASN A 610 -7.04 -18.29 -12.07
CA ASN A 610 -7.22 -19.24 -13.16
C ASN A 610 -6.07 -19.24 -14.20
N ASP A 611 -5.06 -18.38 -14.00
CA ASP A 611 -3.82 -18.23 -14.79
C ASP A 611 -4.03 -17.96 -16.30
N THR A 612 -5.26 -17.65 -16.68
CA THR A 612 -5.70 -17.45 -18.07
C THR A 612 -6.25 -16.05 -18.28
N ASP A 613 -7.10 -15.58 -17.38
CA ASP A 613 -7.67 -14.24 -17.44
C ASP A 613 -6.73 -13.21 -16.80
N LEU A 614 -6.71 -11.99 -17.36
CA LEU A 614 -6.01 -10.86 -16.76
C LEU A 614 -6.87 -10.24 -15.66
N LEU A 615 -6.24 -9.82 -14.57
CA LEU A 615 -6.90 -9.08 -13.50
C LEU A 615 -7.40 -7.73 -14.03
N THR A 616 -8.52 -7.29 -13.50
CA THR A 616 -9.11 -5.97 -13.74
C THR A 616 -9.29 -5.23 -12.42
N SER A 617 -9.62 -3.95 -12.47
CA SER A 617 -9.93 -3.17 -11.26
C SER A 617 -11.13 -3.75 -10.51
N ASN A 618 -12.10 -4.36 -11.22
CA ASN A 618 -13.26 -5.00 -10.60
C ASN A 618 -12.90 -6.20 -9.71
N ASP A 619 -11.86 -6.95 -10.07
CA ASP A 619 -11.39 -8.10 -9.29
C ASP A 619 -10.70 -7.68 -7.99
N LEU A 620 -10.23 -6.42 -7.92
CA LEU A 620 -9.39 -5.89 -6.84
C LEU A 620 -10.05 -4.78 -6.02
N ALA A 621 -11.30 -4.43 -6.34
CA ALA A 621 -12.04 -3.43 -5.57
C ALA A 621 -12.18 -3.87 -4.10
N ASP A 622 -12.55 -5.13 -3.87
CA ASP A 622 -12.75 -5.71 -2.55
C ASP A 622 -11.52 -6.50 -2.10
N ILE A 623 -10.63 -5.88 -1.32
CA ILE A 623 -9.40 -6.53 -0.82
C ILE A 623 -9.67 -7.78 0.00
N THR A 624 -10.87 -7.88 0.60
CA THR A 624 -11.25 -9.02 1.43
C THR A 624 -11.49 -10.28 0.59
N LYS A 625 -11.88 -10.11 -0.69
CA LYS A 625 -11.95 -11.19 -1.68
C LYS A 625 -10.57 -11.55 -2.24
N VAL A 626 -9.65 -10.58 -2.27
CA VAL A 626 -8.25 -10.79 -2.65
C VAL A 626 -7.48 -11.56 -1.57
N GLY A 627 -7.98 -11.60 -0.33
CA GLY A 627 -7.47 -12.47 0.74
C GLY A 627 -6.54 -11.78 1.74
N TYR A 628 -6.57 -10.45 1.80
CA TYR A 628 -5.86 -9.67 2.82
C TYR A 628 -6.75 -8.60 3.45
N ASP A 629 -6.26 -8.00 4.53
CA ASP A 629 -6.85 -6.85 5.21
C ASP A 629 -5.75 -5.95 5.79
N TYR A 630 -6.14 -4.80 6.34
CA TYR A 630 -5.27 -3.93 7.12
C TYR A 630 -5.61 -4.01 8.61
N ASP A 631 -4.60 -3.83 9.46
CA ASP A 631 -4.80 -3.79 10.92
C ASP A 631 -5.69 -2.61 11.37
N SER A 632 -5.80 -1.58 10.52
CA SER A 632 -6.55 -0.35 10.75
C SER A 632 -6.78 0.40 9.44
N VAL A 633 -7.91 1.09 9.35
CA VAL A 633 -8.14 2.13 8.34
C VAL A 633 -7.70 3.50 8.87
N ILE A 634 -7.47 4.46 7.98
CA ILE A 634 -7.17 5.85 8.33
C ILE A 634 -8.51 6.56 8.55
N ASP A 635 -8.72 7.13 9.73
CA ASP A 635 -9.90 7.95 10.02
C ASP A 635 -9.89 9.25 9.22
N LEU A 636 -11.09 9.76 8.88
CA LEU A 636 -11.21 11.10 8.32
C LEU A 636 -10.69 12.13 9.35
N PRO A 637 -9.85 13.09 8.92
CA PRO A 637 -9.31 14.10 9.81
C PRO A 637 -10.44 14.98 10.35
N LYS A 638 -10.37 15.32 11.65
CA LYS A 638 -11.39 16.15 12.33
C LYS A 638 -11.30 17.64 12.02
N ARG A 639 -10.20 18.09 11.40
CA ARG A 639 -9.90 19.52 11.20
C ARG A 639 -10.30 19.93 9.79
N ASP A 640 -11.04 21.04 9.71
CA ASP A 640 -11.28 21.77 8.46
C ASP A 640 -9.95 22.36 7.92
N PRO A 641 -9.50 21.99 6.71
CA PRO A 641 -8.48 22.75 6.00
C PRO A 641 -9.05 24.12 5.69
N ARG A 642 -8.64 25.13 6.47
CA ARG A 642 -9.12 26.51 6.33
C ARG A 642 -9.01 26.97 4.86
N PRO A 643 -9.97 27.78 4.36
CA PRO A 643 -10.01 28.21 2.97
C PRO A 643 -8.69 28.82 2.54
N ALA A 644 -7.96 28.09 1.71
CA ALA A 644 -6.77 28.54 1.02
C ALA A 644 -7.20 29.27 -0.25
N ARG A 645 -6.54 30.37 -0.60
CA ARG A 645 -6.57 30.84 -1.99
C ARG A 645 -5.92 29.75 -2.85
N VAL A 646 -6.42 29.51 -4.05
CA VAL A 646 -5.85 28.48 -4.94
C VAL A 646 -5.26 29.15 -6.16
N VAL A 647 -3.99 28.86 -6.42
CA VAL A 647 -3.29 29.29 -7.62
C VAL A 647 -3.33 28.17 -8.63
N ARG A 648 -3.83 28.47 -9.82
CA ARG A 648 -3.78 27.58 -10.97
C ARG A 648 -2.56 27.90 -11.81
N VAL A 649 -1.71 26.91 -12.05
CA VAL A 649 -0.60 27.00 -12.99
C VAL A 649 -0.89 26.10 -14.18
N SER A 650 -0.67 26.59 -15.39
CA SER A 650 -0.89 25.84 -16.63
C SER A 650 0.16 26.18 -17.70
N GLY A 651 0.25 25.34 -18.75
CA GLY A 651 1.20 25.54 -19.84
C GLY A 651 2.58 24.90 -19.62
N ILE A 652 2.84 24.31 -18.46
CA ILE A 652 4.09 23.58 -18.19
C ILE A 652 4.16 22.34 -19.07
N ASN A 653 5.04 22.37 -20.08
CA ASN A 653 5.28 21.24 -20.96
C ASN A 653 6.38 20.33 -20.41
N ARG A 654 6.00 19.20 -19.83
CA ARG A 654 6.95 18.20 -19.30
C ARG A 654 7.87 17.60 -20.36
N GLY A 655 7.54 17.66 -21.65
CA GLY A 655 8.43 17.20 -22.72
C GLY A 655 9.71 18.02 -22.88
N LEU A 656 9.76 19.21 -22.26
CA LEU A 656 10.95 20.07 -22.22
C LEU A 656 11.79 19.84 -20.95
N ILE A 657 11.27 19.05 -20.01
CA ILE A 657 11.82 18.78 -18.69
C ILE A 657 12.19 17.29 -18.63
N GLY A 658 13.49 17.00 -18.47
CA GLY A 658 13.93 15.63 -18.23
C GLY A 658 13.83 15.31 -16.75
N GLY A 659 13.22 14.17 -16.40
CA GLY A 659 13.11 13.71 -15.02
C GLY A 659 11.93 14.33 -14.25
N SER A 660 11.84 13.98 -12.97
CA SER A 660 10.89 14.60 -12.04
C SER A 660 11.32 16.04 -11.73
N PHE A 661 10.43 16.83 -11.16
CA PHE A 661 10.74 18.21 -10.79
C PHE A 661 9.76 18.73 -9.75
N VAL A 662 10.17 19.78 -9.04
CA VAL A 662 9.30 20.52 -8.12
C VAL A 662 8.99 21.88 -8.73
N VAL A 663 7.69 22.20 -8.79
CA VAL A 663 7.23 23.54 -9.16
C VAL A 663 7.05 24.37 -7.90
N SER A 664 7.59 25.59 -7.92
CA SER A 664 7.41 26.54 -6.84
C SER A 664 6.82 27.86 -7.33
N ILE A 665 5.95 28.43 -6.50
CA ILE A 665 5.33 29.72 -6.74
C ILE A 665 5.92 30.72 -5.74
N MET A 666 6.55 31.77 -6.25
CA MET A 666 7.09 32.87 -5.46
C MET A 666 6.24 34.13 -5.65
N GLY A 667 5.89 34.81 -4.57
CA GLY A 667 5.18 36.11 -4.60
C GLY A 667 6.12 37.26 -4.24
N LYS A 668 5.90 38.46 -4.78
CA LYS A 668 6.67 39.66 -4.43
C LYS A 668 5.75 40.86 -4.16
N SER A 669 5.96 41.51 -3.01
CA SER A 669 5.27 42.77 -2.66
C SER A 669 5.72 43.92 -3.58
N ASN A 670 4.75 44.71 -4.05
CA ASN A 670 5.00 45.98 -4.76
C ASN A 670 5.29 47.16 -3.81
N VAL A 671 5.07 46.98 -2.49
CA VAL A 671 5.34 48.00 -1.46
C VAL A 671 6.66 47.65 -0.78
N GLY A 672 7.74 48.29 -1.22
CA GLY A 672 9.11 48.10 -0.73
C GLY A 672 9.92 47.07 -1.54
N ALA A 673 11.25 47.22 -1.53
CA ALA A 673 12.20 46.34 -2.21
C ALA A 673 12.38 44.97 -1.52
N GLY A 674 11.28 44.30 -1.17
CA GLY A 674 11.30 42.99 -0.49
C GLY A 674 11.70 41.85 -1.43
N GLU A 675 12.40 40.86 -0.86
CA GLU A 675 12.73 39.60 -1.55
C GLU A 675 11.47 38.77 -1.85
N PRO A 676 11.43 37.99 -2.96
CA PRO A 676 10.34 37.07 -3.24
C PRO A 676 10.15 36.03 -2.14
N GLN A 677 8.90 35.73 -1.78
CA GLN A 677 8.52 34.74 -0.76
C GLN A 677 7.88 33.51 -1.39
N LEU A 678 8.15 32.32 -0.84
CA LEU A 678 7.50 31.08 -1.27
C LEU A 678 6.02 31.11 -0.87
N MET A 679 5.15 30.75 -1.80
CA MET A 679 3.69 30.78 -1.63
C MET A 679 3.10 29.37 -1.59
N GLY A 680 3.77 28.43 -2.24
CA GLY A 680 3.39 27.02 -2.33
C GLY A 680 4.29 26.29 -3.34
N TYR A 681 4.25 24.96 -3.29
CA TYR A 681 5.01 24.09 -4.17
C TYR A 681 4.26 22.80 -4.46
N GLU A 682 4.54 22.18 -5.60
CA GLU A 682 3.97 20.90 -5.99
C GLU A 682 5.03 20.02 -6.68
N PRO A 683 5.27 18.79 -6.20
CA PRO A 683 6.15 17.82 -6.84
C PRO A 683 5.45 17.13 -8.01
N VAL A 684 6.15 17.07 -9.14
CA VAL A 684 5.72 16.36 -10.34
C VAL A 684 6.62 15.15 -10.53
N PHE A 685 6.09 13.97 -10.23
CA PHE A 685 6.77 12.70 -10.47
C PHE A 685 6.67 12.33 -11.95
N SER A 686 7.83 12.12 -12.58
CA SER A 686 7.94 12.01 -14.03
C SER A 686 8.96 10.93 -14.41
N ARG A 687 9.44 10.98 -15.65
CA ARG A 687 10.47 10.09 -16.21
C ARG A 687 11.51 10.91 -16.94
N TRP A 688 12.69 10.33 -17.12
CA TRP A 688 13.81 10.99 -17.79
C TRP A 688 13.52 11.34 -19.25
N HIS A 689 12.82 10.46 -19.96
CA HIS A 689 12.50 10.64 -21.38
C HIS A 689 11.01 10.90 -21.60
N VAL A 690 10.65 12.16 -21.82
CA VAL A 690 9.30 12.53 -22.25
C VAL A 690 9.38 13.14 -23.65
N ALA A 691 8.77 12.50 -24.65
CA ALA A 691 8.68 13.09 -26.00
C ALA A 691 7.61 14.19 -26.07
N GLY A 692 7.94 15.28 -26.74
CA GLY A 692 6.96 16.17 -27.37
C GLY A 692 6.28 15.46 -28.54
N CYS A 693 5.05 14.97 -28.36
CA CYS A 693 4.27 14.43 -29.48
C CYS A 693 3.68 15.59 -30.30
N ALA A 694 4.00 15.67 -31.59
CA ALA A 694 3.53 16.73 -32.50
C ALA A 694 1.99 16.80 -32.61
N ASN A 695 1.30 15.69 -32.34
CA ASN A 695 -0.16 15.55 -32.43
C ASN A 695 -0.86 15.64 -31.05
N CYS A 696 -0.09 15.66 -29.95
CA CYS A 696 -0.60 15.54 -28.58
C CYS A 696 -0.42 16.86 -27.81
N ARG A 697 -0.78 17.99 -28.44
CA ARG A 697 -0.55 19.35 -27.91
C ARG A 697 -1.12 19.59 -26.50
N ASN A 698 -2.08 18.79 -26.04
CA ASN A 698 -2.73 18.95 -24.73
C ASN A 698 -2.30 17.92 -23.66
N SER A 699 -1.66 16.79 -23.98
CA SER A 699 -1.40 15.70 -23.00
C SER A 699 -0.11 15.86 -22.19
N LEU A 700 0.72 16.85 -22.54
CA LEU A 700 1.99 17.16 -21.86
C LEU A 700 1.92 18.38 -20.95
N SER A 701 0.77 19.08 -20.93
CA SER A 701 0.54 20.13 -19.96
C SER A 701 0.21 19.51 -18.61
N VAL A 702 0.86 19.97 -17.55
CA VAL A 702 0.56 19.57 -16.17
C VAL A 702 -0.12 20.76 -15.47
N PRO A 703 -1.44 20.94 -15.65
CA PRO A 703 -2.15 21.94 -14.88
C PRO A 703 -2.16 21.53 -13.40
N MET A 704 -1.91 22.48 -12.51
CA MET A 704 -1.81 22.26 -11.06
C MET A 704 -2.58 23.32 -10.29
N HIS A 705 -3.07 22.95 -9.12
CA HIS A 705 -3.92 23.76 -8.26
C HIS A 705 -3.30 23.81 -6.87
N ILE A 706 -2.41 24.77 -6.67
CA ILE A 706 -1.58 24.86 -5.47
C ILE A 706 -2.32 25.72 -4.45
N PRO A 707 -2.67 25.19 -3.27
CA PRO A 707 -3.22 25.98 -2.19
C PRO A 707 -2.15 26.94 -1.68
N TRP A 708 -2.51 28.22 -1.62
CA TRP A 708 -1.71 29.28 -1.04
C TRP A 708 -2.06 29.38 0.44
N VAL A 709 -1.28 28.69 1.27
CA VAL A 709 -1.37 28.77 2.73
C VAL A 709 0.03 28.76 3.33
N GLN A 710 0.31 29.78 4.13
CA GLN A 710 1.49 29.83 4.99
C GLN A 710 1.06 29.65 6.44
N TYR A 711 1.87 28.96 7.23
CA TYR A 711 1.66 28.81 8.66
C TYR A 711 2.84 29.37 9.46
N ALA A 712 2.61 29.67 10.73
CA ALA A 712 3.69 29.71 11.70
C ALA A 712 4.42 28.35 11.72
N PRO A 713 5.71 28.29 12.10
CA PRO A 713 6.52 27.06 12.06
C PRO A 713 5.91 25.84 12.78
N SER A 714 5.01 26.06 13.74
CA SER A 714 4.30 25.03 14.49
C SER A 714 3.02 24.50 13.80
N LEU A 715 2.69 24.95 12.58
CA LEU A 715 1.42 24.67 11.87
C LEU A 715 0.14 25.06 12.67
N SER A 716 0.29 25.79 13.78
CA SER A 716 -0.80 26.10 14.71
C SER A 716 -1.67 27.26 14.22
N GLU A 717 -1.05 28.28 13.62
CA GLU A 717 -1.73 29.50 13.19
C GLU A 717 -1.45 29.78 11.70
N PRO A 718 -2.48 30.12 10.92
CA PRO A 718 -2.29 30.49 9.53
C PRO A 718 -1.69 31.91 9.54
N ARG A 719 -0.66 32.13 8.75
CA ARG A 719 -0.20 33.48 8.47
C ARG A 719 -0.94 33.93 7.22
N ASN A 720 -1.96 34.77 7.40
CA ASN A 720 -2.52 35.52 6.30
C ASN A 720 -1.46 36.54 5.87
N ALA A 721 -0.68 36.23 4.84
CA ALA A 721 0.22 37.20 4.24
C ALA A 721 -0.26 37.47 2.82
N LEU A 722 -0.97 38.59 2.63
CA LEU A 722 -0.30 39.84 2.25
C LEU A 722 -1.08 41.07 2.77
N PRO A 723 -0.40 42.16 3.17
CA PRO A 723 -1.01 43.47 3.31
C PRO A 723 -1.43 43.98 1.91
N GLY A 724 -2.59 44.63 1.83
CA GLY A 724 -3.30 44.92 0.57
C GLY A 724 -2.48 45.57 -0.57
N GLY A 725 -2.81 45.15 -1.79
CA GLY A 725 -2.29 45.68 -3.06
C GLY A 725 -2.13 44.57 -4.11
N SER A 726 -2.45 44.84 -5.38
CA SER A 726 -2.27 43.95 -6.54
C SER A 726 -0.79 43.57 -6.75
N GLN A 727 -0.50 42.29 -7.04
CA GLN A 727 0.88 41.75 -7.07
C GLN A 727 1.15 40.81 -8.25
N PRO A 728 2.36 40.81 -8.84
CA PRO A 728 2.81 39.82 -9.81
C PRO A 728 3.34 38.54 -9.12
N LEU A 729 2.89 37.37 -9.58
CA LEU A 729 3.40 36.05 -9.18
C LEU A 729 4.58 35.64 -10.08
N ILE A 730 5.67 35.13 -9.48
CA ILE A 730 6.87 34.66 -10.18
C ILE A 730 7.02 33.16 -9.95
N MET A 731 7.10 32.36 -11.01
CA MET A 731 7.35 30.92 -10.91
C MET A 731 8.84 30.61 -10.99
N LYS A 732 9.36 29.73 -10.12
CA LYS A 732 10.72 29.19 -10.23
C LYS A 732 10.67 27.66 -10.23
N PRO A 733 11.03 26.98 -11.33
CA PRO A 733 11.29 25.55 -11.27
C PRO A 733 12.61 25.29 -10.54
N ILE A 734 12.68 24.24 -9.75
CA ILE A 734 13.91 23.80 -9.08
C ILE A 734 14.41 22.57 -9.83
N ASN A 735 15.74 22.49 -9.98
CA ASN A 735 16.49 21.46 -10.71
C ASN A 735 16.60 21.62 -12.24
N PHE A 736 17.03 22.79 -12.72
CA PHE A 736 17.58 22.92 -14.08
C PHE A 736 18.92 23.66 -14.08
N PRO A 737 20.03 23.02 -14.51
CA PRO A 737 21.30 23.69 -14.74
C PRO A 737 21.30 24.59 -15.99
N ASP A 738 20.32 24.41 -16.89
CA ASP A 738 20.28 25.06 -18.20
C ASP A 738 19.09 26.02 -18.32
N ALA A 739 19.38 27.26 -18.69
CA ALA A 739 18.42 28.33 -18.94
C ALA A 739 17.44 27.98 -20.06
N LYS A 740 16.34 27.29 -19.74
CA LYS A 740 15.25 27.02 -20.68
C LYS A 740 14.13 28.06 -20.48
N ARG A 741 13.66 28.62 -21.60
CA ARG A 741 12.51 29.53 -21.64
C ARG A 741 11.23 28.69 -21.70
N PHE A 742 10.35 28.82 -20.72
CA PHE A 742 9.04 28.16 -20.71
C PHE A 742 7.93 29.19 -20.89
N GLN A 743 6.92 28.86 -21.70
CA GLN A 743 5.65 29.58 -21.70
C GLN A 743 4.73 28.92 -20.69
N TYR A 744 4.22 29.70 -19.74
CA TYR A 744 3.28 29.24 -18.73
C TYR A 744 2.27 30.35 -18.41
N THR A 745 1.22 29.98 -17.70
CA THR A 745 0.21 30.90 -17.22
C THR A 745 -0.08 30.60 -15.76
N VAL A 746 0.05 31.63 -14.92
CA VAL A 746 -0.36 31.60 -13.51
C VAL A 746 -1.60 32.48 -13.35
N SER A 747 -2.64 31.91 -12.76
CA SER A 747 -3.91 32.60 -12.51
C SER A 747 -4.44 32.23 -11.12
N VAL A 748 -4.86 33.23 -10.34
CA VAL A 748 -5.59 32.98 -9.08
C VAL A 748 -7.04 32.63 -9.44
N VAL A 749 -7.50 31.45 -9.03
CA VAL A 749 -8.80 30.90 -9.45
C VAL A 749 -9.82 30.76 -8.33
N SER A 750 -9.43 31.04 -7.08
CA SER A 750 -10.34 30.94 -5.94
C SER A 750 -11.46 31.99 -5.98
N SER A 751 -12.69 31.60 -5.63
CA SER A 751 -13.83 32.50 -5.59
C SER A 751 -13.74 33.57 -4.51
N SER A 752 -12.90 33.36 -3.49
CA SER A 752 -12.52 34.35 -2.48
C SER A 752 -11.51 35.41 -2.95
N ALA A 753 -10.95 35.29 -4.16
CA ALA A 753 -10.07 36.30 -4.74
C ALA A 753 -10.86 37.48 -5.35
N SER A 754 -10.34 38.70 -5.21
CA SER A 754 -10.92 39.92 -5.77
C SER A 754 -10.86 39.92 -7.30
N GLU A 755 -11.66 40.78 -7.95
CA GLU A 755 -11.66 40.94 -9.42
C GLU A 755 -10.26 41.37 -9.93
N GLU A 756 -9.60 42.29 -9.21
CA GLU A 756 -8.23 42.73 -9.47
C GLU A 756 -7.20 41.59 -9.34
N GLU A 757 -7.38 40.65 -8.39
CA GLU A 757 -6.51 39.48 -8.22
C GLU A 757 -6.69 38.44 -9.34
N ARG A 758 -7.88 38.36 -9.97
CA ARG A 758 -8.16 37.45 -11.09
C ARG A 758 -7.70 38.00 -12.44
N GLU A 759 -7.66 39.32 -12.60
CA GLU A 759 -7.18 39.99 -13.83
C GLU A 759 -5.65 39.89 -14.01
N HIS A 760 -4.89 39.64 -12.94
CA HIS A 760 -3.44 39.44 -12.99
C HIS A 760 -3.07 38.03 -13.48
N VAL A 761 -3.38 37.74 -14.74
CA VAL A 761 -2.83 36.61 -15.47
C VAL A 761 -1.40 36.96 -15.85
N VAL A 762 -0.41 36.30 -15.24
CA VAL A 762 0.95 36.33 -15.79
C VAL A 762 0.97 35.36 -16.97
N SER A 763 0.53 35.84 -18.13
CA SER A 763 0.76 35.20 -19.43
C SER A 763 1.95 35.89 -20.09
N ASP A 764 2.87 35.11 -20.64
CA ASP A 764 4.07 35.59 -21.37
C ASP A 764 5.28 36.03 -20.53
N ALA A 765 5.35 35.69 -19.24
CA ALA A 765 6.63 35.78 -18.52
C ALA A 765 7.58 34.69 -19.00
N ILE A 766 8.37 35.01 -20.03
CA ILE A 766 9.57 34.25 -20.40
C ILE A 766 10.49 34.27 -19.17
N CYS A 767 10.45 33.20 -18.37
CA CYS A 767 11.46 33.03 -17.34
C CYS A 767 12.72 32.50 -18.04
N GLU A 768 13.77 33.32 -18.11
CA GLU A 768 15.12 32.76 -18.09
C GLU A 768 15.25 32.08 -16.74
N VAL A 769 15.39 30.75 -16.74
CA VAL A 769 15.84 30.00 -15.56
C VAL A 769 17.27 30.47 -15.29
N GLY A 770 17.41 31.61 -14.60
CA GLY A 770 18.69 32.28 -14.39
C GLY A 770 18.72 33.81 -14.23
N SER A 771 17.61 34.57 -14.39
CA SER A 771 17.70 36.05 -14.33
C SER A 771 16.93 36.66 -13.15
N ILE A 772 17.56 36.73 -11.98
CA ILE A 772 17.45 37.94 -11.14
C ILE A 772 18.53 38.91 -11.66
N ASN A 773 18.17 40.18 -11.77
CA ASN A 773 19.00 41.27 -12.27
C ASN A 773 20.48 41.17 -11.88
N VAL A 774 21.32 41.29 -12.91
CA VAL A 774 22.67 41.86 -12.82
C VAL A 774 22.56 43.24 -12.15
N LEU A 775 23.10 43.37 -10.94
CA LEU A 775 23.72 44.62 -10.52
C LEU A 775 25.15 44.59 -11.07
N THR A 776 25.42 45.38 -12.11
CA THR A 776 26.77 45.56 -12.66
C THR A 776 27.66 46.40 -11.74
N ALA A 777 28.94 46.00 -11.69
CA ALA A 777 30.18 46.69 -11.28
C ALA A 777 30.43 46.80 -9.76
N PHE A 778 31.60 46.44 -9.22
CA PHE A 778 32.95 46.83 -9.67
C PHE A 778 34.07 45.85 -9.26
N ALA A 779 35.11 45.86 -10.11
CA ALA A 779 36.54 45.50 -9.93
C ALA A 779 36.92 44.03 -9.74
#